data_AF-A0A947HFN5-F1
#
_entry.id   AF-A0A947HFN5-F1
#
_cell.length_a   1.000
_cell.length_b   1.000
_cell.length_c   1.000
_cell.angle_alpha   90.00
_cell.angle_beta   90.00
_cell.angle_gamma   90.00
#
_symmetry.space_group_name_H-M   'P 1'
#
loop_
_entity.id
_entity.type
_entity.pdbx_description
1 polymer ?
#
loop_
_entity_poly.entity_id
_entity_poly.type
_entity_poly.pdbx_seq_one_letter_code
_entity_poly.pdbx_strand_id
1 'polypeptide(L)'
;MFSFGNKLNSYLGQAKDMLHKAESLLQNTESQGSFLTEHDTNDDGKLTVQELKKSFDGNRDGFLDAKELQHLALKAGASGLDSSTVKALGAALASAQSELPLFTKSPEGQWNAAETINEMKQNRVSALPFSDTPLASRDLQSVAKARKGLFRVQEQEGNSCGTTSLSMLLKYFQGHSLENSVTTIDKYIRAQGKMEFMLPNGQVKTVGLDGYTAPRDIVKYANQQGMRAGLQNNSSISALKRMLDKGVPCLCLTDWNFGENGSHPSNAAPDAQSLHWVNVIGYENQTNPKTQKTELVLWVANPHGLIQRVNEKEFDKVWAGSGPGLELQIPGNQRINTGMQRLFVAMVPRDEEAEVVAPDGSVRKAGDISIPTGTDGIRGKLAQIGSEVMQKAGVFQDNLAKSSVQIKNEVQAGWEKDGVWGALKNFWGGDHSQAVAIRERAKTANPEQKAQIVNELLNASINRSHIQQLVYDILKDASWTEFPALIQAIDMRKLATRLEDDQQAGQVLAWVAKVEVKEGKTGPKFDAFAVCLAQNHREGAIEAFLNSHYTREGQLLHKVPAAAVRLMVEKLLEGVTDGAEETAIYHLLQGTSWQQFDQVLSRLNMATVASELENTQELGSLTAWVAELGLRTQHWSGLAEILTQLESMTEFGRADDVLGTALTAAAVKGRLGEIPDHLRKRMIDLMDDRTRWRSEAALQALAALKNIK
;
A
#
# COMPACT_ATOMS: atom_id res chain seq x y z
N MET A 1 32.84 7.78 -3.74
CA MET A 1 31.72 8.49 -3.07
C MET A 1 30.49 8.66 -3.95
N PHE A 2 30.59 8.98 -5.25
CA PHE A 2 29.42 9.15 -6.14
C PHE A 2 28.55 7.89 -6.37
N SER A 3 29.10 6.68 -6.24
CA SER A 3 28.33 5.43 -6.42
C SER A 3 27.37 5.11 -5.25
N PHE A 4 27.62 5.66 -4.06
CA PHE A 4 26.83 5.37 -2.85
C PHE A 4 25.51 6.18 -2.83
N GLY A 5 25.55 7.42 -3.32
CA GLY A 5 24.37 8.30 -3.42
C GLY A 5 23.31 7.78 -4.41
N ASN A 6 23.72 7.19 -5.53
CA ASN A 6 22.79 6.64 -6.53
C ASN A 6 22.07 5.38 -6.02
N LYS A 7 22.74 4.55 -5.21
CA LYS A 7 22.09 3.39 -4.58
C LYS A 7 21.14 3.81 -3.47
N LEU A 8 21.51 4.80 -2.65
CA LEU A 8 20.64 5.31 -1.59
C LEU A 8 19.36 5.96 -2.15
N ASN A 9 19.48 6.75 -3.23
CA ASN A 9 18.33 7.34 -3.93
C ASN A 9 17.43 6.28 -4.58
N SER A 10 18.01 5.19 -5.10
CA SER A 10 17.23 4.06 -5.63
C SER A 10 16.46 3.32 -4.53
N TYR A 11 17.05 3.10 -3.35
CA TYR A 11 16.36 2.47 -2.22
C TYR A 11 15.29 3.39 -1.60
N LEU A 12 15.55 4.70 -1.51
CA LEU A 12 14.56 5.68 -1.07
C LEU A 12 13.41 5.83 -2.07
N GLY A 13 13.69 5.72 -3.37
CA GLY A 13 12.66 5.66 -4.41
C GLY A 13 11.76 4.42 -4.26
N GLN A 14 12.35 3.24 -4.04
CA GLN A 14 11.60 2.00 -3.82
C GLN A 14 10.77 2.04 -2.53
N ALA A 15 11.31 2.58 -1.43
CA ALA A 15 10.58 2.72 -0.17
C ALA A 15 9.41 3.71 -0.28
N LYS A 16 9.57 4.82 -1.02
CA LYS A 16 8.50 5.78 -1.31
C LYS A 16 7.39 5.19 -2.17
N ASP A 17 7.75 4.42 -3.20
CA ASP A 17 6.78 3.76 -4.08
C ASP A 17 5.96 2.69 -3.33
N MET A 18 6.59 2.01 -2.36
CA MET A 18 5.92 1.04 -1.49
C MET A 18 5.00 1.69 -0.45
N LEU A 19 5.39 2.82 0.13
CA LEU A 19 4.56 3.58 1.08
C LEU A 19 3.31 4.13 0.38
N HIS A 20 3.48 4.71 -0.81
CA HIS A 20 2.37 5.22 -1.62
C HIS A 20 1.38 4.13 -2.03
N LYS A 21 1.86 2.91 -2.34
CA LYS A 21 0.99 1.75 -2.62
C LYS A 21 0.23 1.26 -1.38
N ALA A 22 0.88 1.29 -0.21
CA ALA A 22 0.22 0.94 1.04
C ALA A 22 -0.86 1.96 1.42
N GLU A 23 -0.61 3.26 1.23
CA GLU A 23 -1.58 4.34 1.49
C GLU A 23 -2.77 4.31 0.52
N SER A 24 -2.56 4.00 -0.77
CA SER A 24 -3.67 3.85 -1.73
C SER A 24 -4.55 2.63 -1.43
N LEU A 25 -3.97 1.55 -0.90
CA LEU A 25 -4.71 0.35 -0.47
C LEU A 25 -5.49 0.58 0.83
N LEU A 26 -5.07 1.54 1.67
CA LEU A 26 -5.75 1.90 2.91
C LEU A 26 -6.96 2.83 2.72
N GLN A 27 -7.07 3.53 1.58
CA GLN A 27 -8.20 4.42 1.27
C GLN A 27 -9.46 3.66 0.82
N ASN A 28 -9.33 2.38 0.45
CA ASN A 28 -10.44 1.47 0.15
C ASN A 28 -10.55 0.42 1.27
N THR A 29 -11.16 0.78 2.40
CA THR A 29 -11.50 -0.21 3.45
C THR A 29 -12.64 -1.09 2.97
N GLU A 30 -12.31 -2.13 2.22
CA GLU A 30 -13.22 -3.24 1.93
C GLU A 30 -13.54 -3.98 3.24
N SER A 31 -14.79 -4.38 3.45
CA SER A 31 -15.09 -5.27 4.57
C SER A 31 -14.46 -6.65 4.33
N GLN A 32 -14.21 -7.43 5.40
CA GLN A 32 -13.74 -8.82 5.29
C GLN A 32 -14.59 -9.61 4.28
N GLY A 33 -15.91 -9.43 4.31
CA GLY A 33 -16.82 -10.10 3.37
C GLY A 33 -16.60 -9.67 1.91
N SER A 34 -16.28 -8.41 1.66
CA SER A 34 -15.97 -7.90 0.32
C SER A 34 -14.67 -8.48 -0.22
N PHE A 35 -13.60 -8.46 0.58
CA PHE A 35 -12.31 -9.05 0.21
C PHE A 35 -12.45 -10.55 -0.13
N LEU A 36 -13.19 -11.30 0.70
CA LEU A 36 -13.37 -12.73 0.48
C LEU A 36 -14.23 -13.02 -0.75
N THR A 37 -15.23 -12.19 -1.02
CA THR A 37 -16.11 -12.34 -2.19
C THR A 37 -15.40 -11.93 -3.48
N GLU A 38 -14.58 -10.89 -3.46
CA GLU A 38 -13.80 -10.46 -4.64
C GLU A 38 -12.81 -11.54 -5.11
N HIS A 39 -12.30 -12.34 -4.18
CA HIS A 39 -11.27 -13.34 -4.46
C HIS A 39 -11.83 -14.77 -4.61
N ASP A 40 -13.12 -15.00 -4.35
CA ASP A 40 -13.89 -16.23 -4.62
C ASP A 40 -14.26 -16.26 -6.12
N THR A 41 -13.27 -16.42 -6.99
CA THR A 41 -13.40 -16.13 -8.43
C THR A 41 -14.35 -17.06 -9.19
N ASN A 42 -14.70 -18.22 -8.62
CA ASN A 42 -15.65 -19.15 -9.21
C ASN A 42 -17.06 -19.07 -8.55
N ASP A 43 -17.24 -18.15 -7.59
CA ASP A 43 -18.46 -17.93 -6.81
C ASP A 43 -19.02 -19.20 -6.14
N ASP A 44 -18.17 -20.19 -5.83
CA ASP A 44 -18.61 -21.45 -5.22
C ASP A 44 -18.80 -21.36 -3.69
N GLY A 45 -18.50 -20.18 -3.12
CA GLY A 45 -18.60 -19.91 -1.70
C GLY A 45 -17.41 -20.44 -0.91
N LYS A 46 -16.29 -20.76 -1.58
CA LYS A 46 -15.04 -21.19 -0.96
C LYS A 46 -13.89 -20.39 -1.56
N LEU A 47 -13.20 -19.64 -0.72
CA LEU A 47 -11.95 -19.02 -1.15
C LEU A 47 -10.81 -20.03 -1.00
N THR A 48 -10.27 -20.51 -2.12
CA THR A 48 -9.15 -21.47 -2.14
C THR A 48 -7.78 -20.80 -2.23
N VAL A 49 -6.71 -21.57 -1.96
CA VAL A 49 -5.32 -21.15 -2.20
C VAL A 49 -5.08 -20.76 -3.65
N GLN A 50 -5.67 -21.47 -4.60
CA GLN A 50 -5.51 -21.24 -6.04
C GLN A 50 -6.07 -19.90 -6.46
N GLU A 51 -7.27 -19.57 -6.00
CA GLU A 51 -7.95 -18.33 -6.37
C GLU A 51 -7.28 -17.13 -5.72
N LEU A 52 -6.82 -17.30 -4.48
CA LEU A 52 -6.03 -16.29 -3.80
C LEU A 52 -4.65 -16.12 -4.47
N LYS A 53 -3.98 -17.19 -4.93
CA LYS A 53 -2.76 -17.07 -5.74
C LYS A 53 -3.03 -16.34 -7.05
N LYS A 54 -4.04 -16.77 -7.80
CA LYS A 54 -4.39 -16.19 -9.10
C LYS A 54 -4.76 -14.71 -8.99
N SER A 55 -5.33 -14.29 -7.87
CA SER A 55 -5.69 -12.89 -7.59
C SER A 55 -4.48 -11.99 -7.32
N PHE A 56 -3.37 -12.56 -6.83
CA PHE A 56 -2.19 -11.79 -6.40
C PHE A 56 -0.92 -12.09 -7.21
N ASP A 57 -0.91 -13.15 -8.02
CA ASP A 57 0.15 -13.49 -8.98
C ASP A 57 0.04 -12.56 -10.19
N GLY A 58 0.61 -11.37 -10.04
CA GLY A 58 0.55 -10.31 -11.05
C GLY A 58 1.41 -10.62 -12.27
N ASN A 59 2.44 -11.47 -12.10
CA ASN A 59 3.36 -11.85 -13.18
C ASN A 59 2.92 -13.13 -13.92
N ARG A 60 1.94 -13.88 -13.38
CA ARG A 60 1.34 -15.11 -13.92
C ARG A 60 2.33 -16.27 -14.07
N ASP A 61 3.36 -16.34 -13.22
CA ASP A 61 4.34 -17.42 -13.22
C ASP A 61 3.91 -18.64 -12.39
N GLY A 62 2.75 -18.56 -11.74
CA GLY A 62 2.18 -19.59 -10.88
C GLY A 62 2.70 -19.55 -9.44
N PHE A 63 3.51 -18.56 -9.09
CA PHE A 63 4.06 -18.33 -7.75
C PHE A 63 3.72 -16.91 -7.28
N LEU A 64 3.82 -16.71 -5.96
CA LEU A 64 3.75 -15.37 -5.38
C LEU A 64 5.16 -14.98 -4.95
N ASP A 65 5.70 -13.93 -5.56
CA ASP A 65 6.95 -13.34 -5.14
C ASP A 65 6.77 -12.52 -3.83
N ALA A 66 7.88 -11.99 -3.31
CA ALA A 66 7.84 -11.25 -2.05
C ALA A 66 6.96 -9.99 -2.10
N LYS A 67 6.82 -9.34 -3.26
CA LYS A 67 5.98 -8.16 -3.45
C LYS A 67 4.51 -8.55 -3.55
N GLU A 68 4.20 -9.67 -4.19
CA GLU A 68 2.84 -10.19 -4.34
C GLU A 68 2.29 -10.71 -3.00
N LEU A 69 3.11 -11.41 -2.21
CA LEU A 69 2.77 -11.79 -0.83
C LEU A 69 2.58 -10.58 0.09
N GLN A 70 3.41 -9.55 -0.08
CA GLN A 70 3.27 -8.31 0.67
C GLN A 70 1.96 -7.59 0.30
N HIS A 71 1.62 -7.55 -0.99
CA HIS A 71 0.38 -6.95 -1.46
C HIS A 71 -0.85 -7.65 -0.87
N LEU A 72 -0.85 -8.98 -0.85
CA LEU A 72 -1.88 -9.75 -0.19
C LEU A 72 -1.99 -9.42 1.31
N ALA A 73 -0.87 -9.43 2.04
CA ALA A 73 -0.90 -9.18 3.48
C ALA A 73 -1.44 -7.79 3.82
N LEU A 74 -1.13 -6.79 2.99
CA LEU A 74 -1.67 -5.44 3.10
C LEU A 74 -3.18 -5.42 2.82
N LYS A 75 -3.64 -6.04 1.73
CA LYS A 75 -5.06 -6.05 1.35
C LYS A 75 -5.92 -6.85 2.33
N ALA A 76 -5.45 -8.01 2.77
CA ALA A 76 -6.09 -8.83 3.79
C ALA A 76 -6.13 -8.12 5.17
N GLY A 77 -5.07 -7.40 5.53
CA GLY A 77 -5.05 -6.61 6.77
C GLY A 77 -5.98 -5.40 6.71
N ALA A 78 -6.02 -4.70 5.57
CA ALA A 78 -6.92 -3.58 5.34
C ALA A 78 -8.40 -4.00 5.36
N SER A 79 -8.71 -5.26 5.02
CA SER A 79 -10.07 -5.80 5.07
C SER A 79 -10.56 -6.24 6.46
N GLY A 80 -9.73 -6.03 7.50
CA GLY A 80 -10.10 -6.31 8.88
C GLY A 80 -9.87 -7.76 9.32
N LEU A 81 -9.19 -8.59 8.52
CA LEU A 81 -8.78 -9.93 8.97
C LEU A 81 -7.75 -9.83 10.11
N ASP A 82 -7.96 -10.63 11.17
CA ASP A 82 -7.07 -10.59 12.32
C ASP A 82 -5.68 -11.16 12.00
N SER A 83 -4.68 -10.76 12.79
CA SER A 83 -3.28 -11.11 12.53
C SER A 83 -2.96 -12.61 12.51
N SER A 84 -3.75 -13.44 13.20
CA SER A 84 -3.57 -14.89 13.17
C SER A 84 -4.12 -15.45 11.85
N THR A 85 -5.19 -14.87 11.32
CA THR A 85 -5.74 -15.22 10.00
C THR A 85 -4.77 -14.82 8.88
N VAL A 86 -4.21 -13.61 8.87
CA VAL A 86 -3.27 -13.17 7.83
C VAL A 86 -2.01 -14.05 7.79
N LYS A 87 -1.50 -14.45 8.97
CA LYS A 87 -0.38 -15.41 9.06
C LYS A 87 -0.75 -16.78 8.51
N ALA A 88 -1.93 -17.28 8.86
CA ALA A 88 -2.43 -18.55 8.35
C ALA A 88 -2.60 -18.51 6.82
N LEU A 89 -3.00 -17.37 6.23
CA LEU A 89 -3.07 -17.20 4.77
C LEU A 89 -1.69 -17.26 4.12
N GLY A 90 -0.69 -16.59 4.67
CA GLY A 90 0.69 -16.69 4.17
C GLY A 90 1.24 -18.13 4.24
N ALA A 91 0.96 -18.84 5.34
CA ALA A 91 1.32 -20.25 5.49
C ALA A 91 0.56 -21.15 4.50
N ALA A 92 -0.73 -20.88 4.27
CA ALA A 92 -1.55 -21.64 3.34
C ALA A 92 -1.17 -21.39 1.87
N LEU A 93 -0.73 -20.18 1.51
CA LEU A 93 -0.21 -19.88 0.16
C LEU A 93 1.18 -20.45 -0.09
N ALA A 94 1.97 -20.61 0.96
CA ALA A 94 3.20 -21.39 0.90
C ALA A 94 2.91 -22.89 0.71
N SER A 95 1.69 -23.36 1.03
CA SER A 95 1.24 -24.70 0.70
C SER A 95 1.02 -24.86 -0.81
N ALA A 96 1.14 -26.09 -1.28
CA ALA A 96 1.00 -26.42 -2.69
C ALA A 96 -0.33 -27.14 -3.00
N GLN A 97 -1.26 -27.14 -2.06
CA GLN A 97 -2.65 -27.60 -2.28
C GLN A 97 -3.45 -26.42 -2.82
N SER A 98 -3.57 -26.35 -4.14
CA SER A 98 -4.25 -25.25 -4.83
C SER A 98 -5.73 -25.18 -4.44
N GLU A 99 -6.39 -26.34 -4.30
CA GLU A 99 -7.81 -26.45 -3.92
C GLU A 99 -8.07 -26.38 -2.40
N LEU A 100 -7.07 -26.05 -1.58
CA LEU A 100 -7.26 -25.98 -0.12
C LEU A 100 -8.21 -24.82 0.23
N PRO A 101 -9.38 -25.07 0.84
CA PRO A 101 -10.30 -24.02 1.23
C PRO A 101 -9.74 -23.25 2.43
N LEU A 102 -9.64 -21.92 2.29
CA LEU A 102 -9.18 -21.00 3.33
C LEU A 102 -10.37 -20.44 4.11
N PHE A 103 -11.45 -20.14 3.40
CA PHE A 103 -12.72 -19.70 3.96
C PHE A 103 -13.88 -20.39 3.25
N THR A 104 -14.98 -20.56 3.95
CA THR A 104 -16.23 -21.12 3.41
C THR A 104 -17.42 -20.28 3.84
N LYS A 105 -18.38 -20.06 2.93
CA LYS A 105 -19.67 -19.45 3.26
C LYS A 105 -20.55 -20.48 3.99
N SER A 106 -21.19 -20.06 5.07
CA SER A 106 -22.26 -20.82 5.71
C SER A 106 -23.52 -20.85 4.82
N PRO A 107 -24.52 -21.70 5.11
CA PRO A 107 -25.81 -21.68 4.41
C PRO A 107 -26.51 -20.30 4.45
N GLU A 108 -26.21 -19.48 5.47
CA GLU A 108 -26.71 -18.12 5.65
C GLU A 108 -25.87 -17.05 4.90
N GLY A 109 -24.86 -17.48 4.12
CA GLY A 109 -24.01 -16.60 3.30
C GLY A 109 -22.88 -15.90 4.05
N GLN A 110 -22.61 -16.28 5.31
CA GLN A 110 -21.54 -15.68 6.11
C GLN A 110 -20.21 -16.40 5.91
N TRP A 111 -19.14 -15.64 5.68
CA TRP A 111 -17.80 -16.19 5.53
C TRP A 111 -17.21 -16.64 6.88
N ASN A 112 -16.76 -17.89 6.94
CA ASN A 112 -16.08 -18.47 8.09
C ASN A 112 -14.68 -18.96 7.70
N ALA A 113 -13.72 -18.83 8.61
CA ALA A 113 -12.40 -19.44 8.43
C ALA A 113 -12.55 -20.97 8.40
N ALA A 114 -11.99 -21.61 7.37
CA ALA A 114 -11.97 -23.06 7.27
C ALA A 114 -11.21 -23.68 8.46
N GLU A 115 -11.51 -24.94 8.79
CA GLU A 115 -10.87 -25.67 9.89
C GLU A 115 -9.34 -25.62 9.82
N THR A 116 -8.79 -25.74 8.61
CA THR A 116 -7.35 -25.65 8.34
C THR A 116 -6.74 -24.29 8.72
N ILE A 117 -7.44 -23.18 8.50
CA ILE A 117 -6.98 -21.86 8.96
C ILE A 117 -7.00 -21.79 10.49
N ASN A 118 -8.00 -22.39 11.14
CA ASN A 118 -8.07 -22.41 12.60
C ASN A 118 -6.99 -23.30 13.24
N GLU A 119 -6.64 -24.43 12.63
CA GLU A 119 -5.51 -25.27 13.03
C GLU A 119 -4.17 -24.52 12.87
N MET A 120 -3.98 -23.84 11.75
CA MET A 120 -2.79 -23.00 11.51
C MET A 120 -2.67 -21.83 12.50
N LYS A 121 -3.80 -21.31 13.02
CA LYS A 121 -3.81 -20.30 14.10
C LYS A 121 -3.40 -20.86 15.47
N GLN A 122 -3.70 -22.13 15.75
CA GLN A 122 -3.51 -22.76 17.07
C GLN A 122 -2.09 -23.30 17.30
N ASN A 123 -1.33 -23.60 16.25
CA ASN A 123 0.07 -24.01 16.37
C ASN A 123 1.00 -22.83 16.76
N ARG A 124 1.03 -22.48 18.06
CA ARG A 124 1.96 -21.51 18.66
C ARG A 124 3.19 -22.21 19.25
N VAL A 125 4.39 -21.89 18.76
CA VAL A 125 5.65 -22.16 19.47
C VAL A 125 5.68 -21.31 20.75
N SER A 126 5.93 -21.95 21.89
CA SER A 126 6.02 -21.29 23.21
C SER A 126 7.32 -20.50 23.33
N ALA A 127 7.25 -19.21 23.67
CA ALA A 127 8.40 -18.37 23.99
C ALA A 127 8.51 -18.19 25.52
N LEU A 128 9.65 -18.55 26.10
CA LEU A 128 10.03 -18.24 27.49
C LEU A 128 10.67 -16.85 27.58
N PRO A 129 10.61 -16.17 28.75
CA PRO A 129 11.08 -14.79 28.90
C PRO A 129 12.61 -14.68 28.90
N PHE A 130 13.10 -13.66 28.20
CA PHE A 130 14.50 -13.21 28.19
C PHE A 130 14.89 -12.56 29.53
N SER A 131 16.14 -12.77 29.97
CA SER A 131 16.77 -12.06 31.09
C SER A 131 17.86 -11.12 30.55
N ASP A 132 17.86 -9.87 31.00
CA ASP A 132 18.77 -8.80 30.54
C ASP A 132 20.11 -8.75 31.30
N THR A 133 20.49 -9.78 32.05
CA THR A 133 21.76 -9.77 32.78
C THR A 133 22.93 -10.19 31.86
N PRO A 134 23.95 -9.35 31.64
CA PRO A 134 25.17 -9.77 30.95
C PRO A 134 25.89 -10.81 31.82
N LEU A 135 26.17 -11.99 31.27
CA LEU A 135 27.06 -12.95 31.92
C LEU A 135 28.46 -12.32 32.04
N ALA A 136 29.00 -12.31 33.26
CA ALA A 136 30.26 -11.65 33.59
C ALA A 136 31.42 -12.15 32.70
N SER A 137 32.18 -11.20 32.15
CA SER A 137 33.35 -11.47 31.31
C SER A 137 34.41 -12.24 32.10
N ARG A 138 34.71 -13.47 31.71
CA ARG A 138 36.00 -14.09 32.04
C ARG A 138 37.05 -13.57 31.06
N ASP A 139 38.15 -13.10 31.63
CA ASP A 139 39.36 -12.58 31.01
C ASP A 139 39.71 -13.24 29.64
N LEU A 140 39.52 -12.47 28.57
CA LEU A 140 39.73 -12.91 27.18
C LEU A 140 41.21 -13.04 26.81
N GLN A 141 42.14 -12.40 27.54
CA GLN A 141 43.57 -12.50 27.24
C GLN A 141 44.16 -13.84 27.68
N SER A 142 43.66 -14.44 28.76
CA SER A 142 44.09 -15.77 29.20
C SER A 142 43.46 -16.90 28.36
N VAL A 143 42.33 -16.68 27.68
CA VAL A 143 41.73 -17.64 26.74
C VAL A 143 42.42 -17.62 25.37
N ALA A 144 42.82 -16.45 24.87
CA ALA A 144 43.55 -16.31 23.60
C ALA A 144 44.96 -16.94 23.63
N LYS A 145 45.62 -16.92 24.80
CA LYS A 145 46.94 -17.55 25.00
C LYS A 145 46.90 -19.09 25.10
N ALA A 146 45.73 -19.70 25.29
CA ALA A 146 45.68 -21.09 25.74
C ALA A 146 45.71 -22.18 24.65
N ARG A 147 45.04 -22.08 23.49
CA ARG A 147 44.80 -23.30 22.66
C ARG A 147 44.50 -23.04 21.16
N LYS A 148 45.52 -22.77 20.33
CA LYS A 148 45.40 -22.95 18.87
C LYS A 148 45.47 -24.47 18.56
N GLY A 149 44.59 -24.98 17.68
CA GLY A 149 44.67 -26.36 17.16
C GLY A 149 43.91 -27.47 17.93
N LEU A 150 43.21 -27.17 19.03
CA LEU A 150 42.30 -28.13 19.69
C LEU A 150 40.86 -27.84 19.30
N PHE A 151 40.25 -28.74 18.52
CA PHE A 151 38.84 -28.63 18.14
C PHE A 151 37.94 -28.80 19.38
N ARG A 152 37.06 -27.84 19.64
CA ARG A 152 36.11 -27.88 20.76
C ARG A 152 34.70 -27.90 20.23
N VAL A 153 33.91 -28.85 20.73
CA VAL A 153 32.48 -28.87 20.43
C VAL A 153 31.76 -27.82 21.27
N GLN A 154 30.80 -27.16 20.64
CA GLN A 154 29.93 -26.18 21.25
C GLN A 154 28.48 -26.62 21.04
N GLU A 155 27.67 -26.48 22.09
CA GLU A 155 26.22 -26.68 22.02
C GLU A 155 25.53 -25.43 21.47
N GLN A 156 24.55 -25.63 20.61
CA GLN A 156 23.77 -24.60 19.93
C GLN A 156 22.61 -24.13 20.80
N GLU A 157 22.20 -22.88 20.61
CA GLU A 157 20.98 -22.32 21.20
C GLU A 157 19.93 -22.08 20.10
N GLY A 158 18.77 -22.72 20.22
CA GLY A 158 17.71 -22.68 19.20
C GLY A 158 18.19 -23.17 17.83
N ASN A 159 17.70 -22.55 16.75
CA ASN A 159 18.05 -22.90 15.36
C ASN A 159 19.43 -22.36 14.88
N SER A 160 20.48 -22.41 15.71
CA SER A 160 21.84 -21.87 15.42
C SER A 160 22.85 -22.92 14.88
N CYS A 161 22.41 -24.06 14.34
CA CYS A 161 23.34 -25.14 13.96
C CYS A 161 24.47 -24.68 13.00
N GLY A 162 24.15 -23.82 12.04
CA GLY A 162 25.11 -23.29 11.06
C GLY A 162 26.14 -22.33 11.65
N THR A 163 25.70 -21.36 12.44
CA THR A 163 26.57 -20.36 13.07
C THR A 163 27.37 -20.93 14.23
N THR A 164 26.80 -21.88 14.99
CA THR A 164 27.50 -22.66 16.01
C THR A 164 28.63 -23.46 15.39
N SER A 165 28.36 -24.15 14.29
CA SER A 165 29.37 -24.94 13.60
C SER A 165 30.44 -24.07 12.93
N LEU A 166 30.09 -22.92 12.37
CA LEU A 166 31.07 -21.94 11.87
C LEU A 166 31.96 -21.39 13.01
N SER A 167 31.38 -21.06 14.15
CA SER A 167 32.11 -20.60 15.35
C SER A 167 33.17 -21.61 15.78
N MET A 168 32.85 -22.91 15.78
CA MET A 168 33.81 -23.97 16.11
C MET A 168 35.03 -23.94 15.16
N LEU A 169 34.81 -23.78 13.86
CA LEU A 169 35.89 -23.72 12.86
C LEU A 169 36.74 -22.46 12.99
N LEU A 170 36.12 -21.29 13.15
CA LEU A 170 36.85 -20.03 13.32
C LEU A 170 37.70 -20.07 14.60
N LYS A 171 37.15 -20.60 15.70
CA LYS A 171 37.90 -20.80 16.96
C LYS A 171 39.05 -21.78 16.82
N TYR A 172 38.90 -22.83 16.02
CA TYR A 172 39.96 -23.80 15.77
C TYR A 172 41.19 -23.15 15.11
N PHE A 173 40.97 -22.33 14.08
CA PHE A 173 42.06 -21.69 13.33
C PHE A 173 42.59 -20.40 13.97
N GLN A 174 41.71 -19.58 14.54
CA GLN A 174 42.06 -18.21 14.96
C GLN A 174 42.08 -18.04 16.48
N GLY A 175 41.59 -19.03 17.23
CA GLY A 175 41.38 -18.93 18.66
C GLY A 175 40.06 -18.25 19.02
N HIS A 176 39.83 -18.10 20.33
CA HIS A 176 38.63 -17.47 20.85
C HIS A 176 38.71 -15.95 20.72
N SER A 177 37.78 -15.38 19.97
CA SER A 177 37.55 -13.93 19.87
C SER A 177 36.05 -13.64 19.96
N LEU A 178 35.70 -12.35 20.11
CA LEU A 178 34.31 -11.91 20.10
C LEU A 178 33.69 -12.12 18.71
N GLU A 179 34.45 -11.85 17.66
CA GLU A 179 34.08 -12.00 16.25
C GLU A 179 33.76 -13.45 15.88
N ASN A 180 34.37 -14.41 16.61
CA ASN A 180 34.16 -15.85 16.42
C ASN A 180 33.10 -16.43 17.37
N SER A 181 32.38 -15.60 18.13
CA SER A 181 31.27 -16.04 18.99
C SER A 181 29.99 -16.27 18.19
N VAL A 182 29.18 -17.26 18.60
CA VAL A 182 27.91 -17.59 17.94
C VAL A 182 26.99 -16.38 17.88
N THR A 183 26.85 -15.64 18.99
CA THR A 183 26.03 -14.42 19.06
C THR A 183 26.47 -13.35 18.06
N THR A 184 27.77 -13.24 17.79
CA THR A 184 28.27 -12.25 16.81
C THR A 184 28.02 -12.75 15.40
N ILE A 185 28.36 -14.00 15.10
CA ILE A 185 28.13 -14.62 13.79
C ILE A 185 26.64 -14.58 13.42
N ASP A 186 25.75 -14.92 14.36
CA ASP A 186 24.30 -14.90 14.21
C ASP A 186 23.78 -13.57 13.66
N LYS A 187 24.26 -12.44 14.21
CA LYS A 187 23.88 -11.10 13.74
C LYS A 187 24.21 -10.83 12.28
N TYR A 188 25.23 -11.49 11.75
CA TYR A 188 25.73 -11.23 10.41
C TYR A 188 25.19 -12.20 9.36
N ILE A 189 24.97 -13.47 9.69
CA ILE A 189 24.68 -14.49 8.67
C ILE A 189 23.49 -15.39 8.95
N ARG A 190 22.94 -15.34 10.16
CA ARG A 190 21.67 -16.01 10.42
C ARG A 190 20.56 -15.06 10.03
N ALA A 191 19.51 -15.58 9.39
CA ALA A 191 18.28 -14.82 9.17
C ALA A 191 17.54 -14.64 10.51
N GLN A 192 18.13 -13.88 11.44
CA GLN A 192 17.55 -13.49 12.70
C GLN A 192 17.10 -12.04 12.64
N GLY A 193 15.96 -11.74 13.27
CA GLY A 193 15.50 -10.37 13.38
C GLY A 193 14.31 -10.22 14.32
N LYS A 194 14.15 -9.00 14.82
CA LYS A 194 12.93 -8.53 15.45
C LYS A 194 12.30 -7.55 14.46
N MET A 195 11.25 -7.99 13.77
CA MET A 195 10.50 -7.12 12.89
C MET A 195 9.57 -6.27 13.75
N GLU A 196 9.85 -4.97 13.81
CA GLU A 196 9.02 -4.01 14.54
C GLU A 196 8.16 -3.26 13.55
N PHE A 197 6.85 -3.28 13.74
CA PHE A 197 5.91 -2.53 12.92
C PHE A 197 4.91 -1.79 13.80
N MET A 198 4.57 -0.58 13.36
CA MET A 198 3.64 0.30 14.06
C MET A 198 2.22 -0.08 13.67
N LEU A 199 1.43 -0.47 14.67
CA LEU A 199 0.01 -0.74 14.53
C LEU A 199 -0.75 0.57 14.26
N PRO A 200 -1.96 0.52 13.66
CA PRO A 200 -2.78 1.71 13.39
C PRO A 200 -3.11 2.57 14.63
N ASN A 201 -3.03 1.98 15.82
CA ASN A 201 -3.21 2.68 17.10
C ASN A 201 -1.92 3.34 17.64
N GLY A 202 -0.83 3.34 16.86
CA GLY A 202 0.47 3.89 17.23
C GLY A 202 1.36 2.98 18.07
N GLN A 203 0.91 1.77 18.44
CA GLN A 203 1.74 0.83 19.21
C GLN A 203 2.75 0.12 18.30
N VAL A 204 4.02 0.09 18.72
CA VAL A 204 5.06 -0.70 18.04
C VAL A 204 4.97 -2.15 18.49
N LYS A 205 4.86 -3.08 17.53
CA LYS A 205 4.79 -4.53 17.78
C LYS A 205 5.99 -5.24 17.17
N THR A 206 6.62 -6.10 17.96
CA THR A 206 7.84 -6.82 17.60
C THR A 206 7.56 -8.29 17.31
N VAL A 207 8.03 -8.83 16.19
CA VAL A 207 7.96 -10.25 15.82
C VAL A 207 9.36 -10.83 15.64
N GLY A 208 9.66 -11.92 16.34
CA GLY A 208 10.91 -12.66 16.15
C GLY A 208 10.90 -13.49 14.87
N LEU A 209 11.93 -13.35 14.06
CA LEU A 209 12.26 -14.24 12.95
C LEU A 209 13.38 -15.17 13.42
N ASP A 210 13.13 -16.47 13.34
CA ASP A 210 14.11 -17.50 13.69
C ASP A 210 14.51 -18.30 12.45
N GLY A 211 15.43 -17.74 11.65
CA GLY A 211 15.77 -18.27 10.33
C GLY A 211 17.05 -19.12 10.28
N TYR A 212 17.18 -19.84 9.16
CA TYR A 212 18.30 -20.71 8.81
C TYR A 212 19.58 -19.92 8.45
N THR A 213 20.73 -20.60 8.40
CA THR A 213 22.01 -20.05 7.92
C THR A 213 22.32 -20.58 6.53
N ALA A 214 22.44 -19.70 5.53
CA ALA A 214 22.71 -20.12 4.15
C ALA A 214 24.20 -20.47 3.93
N PRO A 215 24.53 -21.51 3.13
CA PRO A 215 25.93 -21.91 2.85
C PRO A 215 26.83 -20.78 2.35
N ARG A 216 26.31 -19.91 1.47
CA ARG A 216 27.05 -18.75 0.95
C ARG A 216 27.36 -17.70 1.99
N ASP A 217 26.46 -17.47 2.94
CA ASP A 217 26.68 -16.50 3.99
C ASP A 217 27.78 -16.97 4.95
N ILE A 218 27.84 -18.27 5.22
CA ILE A 218 28.95 -18.90 5.95
C ILE A 218 30.28 -18.63 5.23
N VAL A 219 30.35 -18.92 3.93
CA VAL A 219 31.57 -18.67 3.12
C VAL A 219 31.93 -17.18 3.10
N LYS A 220 30.95 -16.31 2.90
CA LYS A 220 31.13 -14.85 2.87
C LYS A 220 31.67 -14.34 4.19
N TYR A 221 31.09 -14.75 5.31
CA TYR A 221 31.53 -14.33 6.63
C TYR A 221 32.91 -14.87 6.97
N ALA A 222 33.17 -16.16 6.75
CA ALA A 222 34.52 -16.72 6.95
C ALA A 222 35.57 -15.95 6.14
N ASN A 223 35.27 -15.63 4.87
CA ASN A 223 36.16 -14.81 4.04
C ASN A 223 36.36 -13.38 4.57
N GLN A 224 35.33 -12.77 5.16
CA GLN A 224 35.44 -11.46 5.82
C GLN A 224 36.27 -11.52 7.11
N GLN A 225 36.24 -12.65 7.82
CA GLN A 225 37.03 -12.90 9.03
C GLN A 225 38.46 -13.35 8.72
N GLY A 226 39.03 -13.07 7.54
CA GLY A 226 40.42 -13.40 7.23
C GLY A 226 40.67 -14.89 6.97
N MET A 227 39.64 -15.65 6.62
CA MET A 227 39.79 -17.00 6.07
C MET A 227 39.81 -16.97 4.54
N ARG A 228 40.26 -18.07 3.94
CA ARG A 228 40.00 -18.44 2.55
C ARG A 228 39.03 -19.60 2.57
N ALA A 229 37.75 -19.28 2.38
CA ALA A 229 36.64 -20.22 2.47
C ALA A 229 35.97 -20.42 1.10
N GLY A 230 35.47 -21.64 0.89
CA GLY A 230 34.74 -22.03 -0.30
C GLY A 230 33.82 -23.21 -0.02
N LEU A 231 32.90 -23.48 -0.94
CA LEU A 231 31.92 -24.54 -0.81
C LEU A 231 31.92 -25.44 -2.04
N GLN A 232 31.49 -26.67 -1.85
CA GLN A 232 31.23 -27.62 -2.93
C GLN A 232 29.93 -28.36 -2.67
N ASN A 233 29.03 -28.33 -3.65
CA ASN A 233 27.81 -29.11 -3.69
C ASN A 233 28.02 -30.34 -4.58
N ASN A 234 27.20 -31.38 -4.42
CA ASN A 234 27.35 -32.68 -5.09
C ASN A 234 28.75 -33.28 -4.92
N SER A 235 29.33 -33.17 -3.72
CA SER A 235 30.66 -33.69 -3.42
C SER A 235 30.67 -35.22 -3.30
N SER A 236 31.82 -35.79 -2.96
CA SER A 236 31.99 -37.20 -2.59
C SER A 236 32.76 -37.33 -1.28
N ILE A 237 32.63 -38.48 -0.62
CA ILE A 237 33.42 -38.80 0.57
C ILE A 237 34.92 -38.69 0.28
N SER A 238 35.37 -39.12 -0.90
CA SER A 238 36.79 -38.98 -1.27
C SER A 238 37.25 -37.53 -1.33
N ALA A 239 36.42 -36.59 -1.77
CA ALA A 239 36.75 -35.17 -1.76
C ALA A 239 36.80 -34.62 -0.33
N LEU A 240 35.85 -35.01 0.52
CA LEU A 240 35.84 -34.68 1.95
C LEU A 240 37.12 -35.20 2.65
N LYS A 241 37.49 -36.47 2.45
CA LYS A 241 38.72 -37.06 3.00
C LYS A 241 39.97 -36.30 2.58
N ARG A 242 40.09 -35.93 1.29
CA ARG A 242 41.23 -35.14 0.81
C ARG A 242 41.41 -33.79 1.52
N MET A 243 40.34 -33.22 2.08
CA MET A 243 40.44 -32.02 2.91
C MET A 243 40.88 -32.37 4.34
N LEU A 244 40.32 -33.44 4.91
CA LEU A 244 40.70 -33.94 6.23
C LEU A 244 42.17 -34.37 6.30
N ASP A 245 42.69 -35.03 5.25
CA ASP A 245 44.10 -35.41 5.09
C ASP A 245 45.06 -34.20 5.08
N LYS A 246 44.53 -33.01 4.79
CA LYS A 246 45.26 -31.74 4.81
C LYS A 246 45.11 -31.00 6.13
N GLY A 247 44.42 -31.57 7.11
CA GLY A 247 44.11 -30.91 8.38
C GLY A 247 43.01 -29.87 8.30
N VAL A 248 42.12 -29.96 7.29
CA VAL A 248 41.01 -29.02 7.12
C VAL A 248 39.69 -29.69 7.49
N PRO A 249 39.12 -29.38 8.67
CA PRO A 249 37.77 -29.78 8.99
C PRO A 249 36.77 -29.14 8.02
N CYS A 250 35.68 -29.85 7.75
CA CYS A 250 34.66 -29.42 6.79
C CYS A 250 33.31 -29.29 7.47
N LEU A 251 32.63 -28.17 7.20
CA LEU A 251 31.26 -27.92 7.63
C LEU A 251 30.29 -28.53 6.61
N CYS A 252 29.60 -29.60 6.97
CA CYS A 252 28.69 -30.35 6.11
C CYS A 252 27.23 -30.04 6.44
N LEU A 253 26.40 -29.85 5.40
CA LEU A 253 24.96 -29.74 5.54
C LEU A 253 24.35 -31.13 5.37
N THR A 254 23.68 -31.64 6.40
CA THR A 254 23.07 -32.97 6.44
C THR A 254 21.58 -32.85 6.78
N ASP A 255 20.89 -33.98 6.71
CA ASP A 255 19.60 -34.16 7.38
C ASP A 255 19.80 -34.36 8.91
N TRP A 256 18.80 -34.05 9.74
CA TRP A 256 18.82 -34.02 11.22
C TRP A 256 18.90 -35.41 11.85
N ASN A 257 18.72 -36.47 11.05
CA ASN A 257 18.70 -37.85 11.51
C ASN A 257 20.10 -38.35 11.96
N PHE A 258 20.69 -37.73 12.97
CA PHE A 258 21.63 -38.35 13.91
C PHE A 258 20.84 -38.56 15.21
N GLY A 259 20.54 -39.81 15.60
CA GLY A 259 19.62 -40.08 16.72
C GLY A 259 20.01 -39.39 18.04
N GLU A 260 19.03 -39.20 18.94
CA GLU A 260 19.14 -38.45 20.22
C GLU A 260 20.33 -38.84 21.11
N ASN A 261 20.85 -40.06 20.99
CA ASN A 261 21.98 -40.56 21.79
C ASN A 261 23.30 -40.64 21.01
N GLY A 262 23.37 -40.03 19.82
CA GLY A 262 24.56 -39.99 18.98
C GLY A 262 25.04 -41.33 18.41
N SER A 263 24.21 -42.36 18.47
CA SER A 263 24.45 -43.65 17.84
C SER A 263 23.26 -44.02 16.94
N HIS A 264 23.55 -44.07 15.64
CA HIS A 264 22.69 -44.36 14.51
C HIS A 264 21.82 -43.22 13.97
N PRO A 265 21.83 -43.02 12.64
CA PRO A 265 20.72 -42.39 11.97
C PRO A 265 19.46 -43.14 12.36
N SER A 266 18.45 -42.44 12.89
CA SER A 266 17.14 -43.05 13.09
C SER A 266 16.72 -43.73 11.79
N ASN A 267 16.12 -44.92 11.88
CA ASN A 267 15.46 -45.56 10.72
C ASN A 267 14.29 -44.72 10.16
N ALA A 268 14.04 -43.54 10.74
CA ALA A 268 13.12 -42.54 10.22
C ALA A 268 13.57 -42.06 8.82
N ALA A 269 12.58 -41.79 7.98
CA ALA A 269 12.84 -41.18 6.69
C ALA A 269 13.47 -39.79 6.92
N PRO A 270 14.54 -39.42 6.19
CA PRO A 270 15.05 -38.06 6.14
C PRO A 270 13.91 -37.08 5.77
N ASP A 271 13.82 -35.94 6.45
CA ASP A 271 12.88 -34.85 6.15
C ASP A 271 13.68 -33.54 6.08
N ALA A 272 13.34 -32.58 5.21
CA ALA A 272 14.09 -31.31 5.18
C ALA A 272 13.48 -30.18 6.01
N GLN A 273 12.59 -30.47 6.95
CA GLN A 273 12.39 -29.58 8.10
C GLN A 273 13.59 -29.64 9.06
N SER A 274 14.41 -30.67 8.87
CA SER A 274 15.52 -31.13 9.67
C SER A 274 16.89 -30.79 9.06
N LEU A 275 17.04 -29.68 8.34
CA LEU A 275 18.38 -29.29 7.83
C LEU A 275 19.34 -29.01 8.99
N HIS A 276 20.45 -29.73 9.03
CA HIS A 276 21.42 -29.66 10.13
C HIS A 276 22.84 -29.43 9.64
N TRP A 277 23.54 -28.49 10.26
CA TRP A 277 24.96 -28.26 9.99
C TRP A 277 25.81 -29.01 11.01
N VAL A 278 26.81 -29.74 10.54
CA VAL A 278 27.78 -30.46 11.38
C VAL A 278 29.20 -30.25 10.89
N ASN A 279 30.20 -30.37 11.77
CA ASN A 279 31.60 -30.33 11.37
C ASN A 279 32.17 -31.75 11.28
N VAL A 280 32.66 -32.17 10.12
CA VAL A 280 33.48 -33.38 10.01
C VAL A 280 34.92 -32.99 10.27
N ILE A 281 35.50 -33.54 11.34
CA ILE A 281 36.78 -33.09 11.90
C ILE A 281 37.91 -34.11 11.72
N GLY A 282 37.59 -35.32 11.28
CA GLY A 282 38.57 -36.38 11.07
C GLY A 282 37.91 -37.68 10.62
N TYR A 283 38.73 -38.70 10.41
CA TYR A 283 38.27 -40.04 10.11
C TYR A 283 39.28 -41.09 10.57
N GLU A 284 38.84 -42.33 10.70
CA GLU A 284 39.70 -43.49 10.95
C GLU A 284 39.17 -44.72 10.21
N ASN A 285 40.05 -45.70 10.00
CA ASN A 285 39.67 -47.00 9.50
C ASN A 285 39.46 -47.93 10.69
N GLN A 286 38.24 -48.43 10.87
CA GLN A 286 37.90 -49.36 11.94
C GLN A 286 37.57 -50.73 11.36
N THR A 287 38.23 -51.79 11.84
CA THR A 287 37.84 -53.16 11.51
C THR A 287 36.59 -53.53 12.28
N ASN A 288 35.50 -53.81 11.57
CA ASN A 288 34.26 -54.26 12.18
C ASN A 288 34.48 -55.67 12.76
N PRO A 289 34.34 -55.86 14.08
CA PRO A 289 34.68 -57.13 14.73
C PRO A 289 33.82 -58.31 14.28
N LYS A 290 32.60 -58.03 13.76
CA LYS A 290 31.67 -59.07 13.27
C LYS A 290 31.96 -59.48 11.83
N THR A 291 32.31 -58.53 10.96
CA THR A 291 32.48 -58.80 9.52
C THR A 291 33.94 -58.93 9.10
N GLN A 292 34.88 -58.57 9.99
CA GLN A 292 36.33 -58.45 9.72
C GLN A 292 36.67 -57.50 8.56
N LYS A 293 35.70 -56.67 8.12
CA LYS A 293 35.92 -55.67 7.08
C LYS A 293 36.38 -54.37 7.71
N THR A 294 37.40 -53.76 7.12
CA THR A 294 37.80 -52.40 7.44
C THR A 294 36.77 -51.43 6.87
N GLU A 295 36.19 -50.62 7.74
CA GLU A 295 35.20 -49.61 7.40
C GLU A 295 35.72 -48.22 7.78
N LEU A 296 35.42 -47.23 6.95
CA LEU A 296 35.74 -45.84 7.23
C LEU A 296 34.72 -45.27 8.22
N VAL A 297 35.23 -44.66 9.30
CA VAL A 297 34.43 -43.99 10.33
C VAL A 297 34.83 -42.52 10.38
N LEU A 298 33.85 -41.63 10.23
CA LEU A 298 34.01 -40.18 10.29
C LEU A 298 33.77 -39.68 11.71
N TRP A 299 34.59 -38.71 12.13
CA TRP A 299 34.44 -38.01 13.40
C TRP A 299 33.67 -36.71 13.14
N VAL A 300 32.49 -36.60 13.74
CA VAL A 300 31.52 -35.51 13.51
C VAL A 300 31.34 -34.72 14.80
N ALA A 301 31.78 -33.47 14.80
CA ALA A 301 31.43 -32.50 15.85
C ALA A 301 30.05 -31.90 15.54
N ASN A 302 29.05 -32.35 16.28
CA ASN A 302 27.67 -31.94 16.12
C ASN A 302 27.40 -30.73 17.04
N PRO A 303 26.79 -29.64 16.54
CA PRO A 303 26.46 -28.47 17.35
C PRO A 303 25.41 -28.75 18.44
N HIS A 304 24.95 -29.99 18.65
CA HIS A 304 24.27 -30.42 19.88
C HIS A 304 25.23 -30.74 21.05
N GLY A 305 26.46 -30.21 21.02
CA GLY A 305 27.39 -30.32 22.15
C GLY A 305 28.18 -31.62 22.24
N LEU A 306 28.20 -32.46 21.19
CA LEU A 306 28.81 -33.80 21.22
C LEU A 306 29.67 -34.14 19.99
N ILE A 307 30.61 -35.07 20.16
CA ILE A 307 31.39 -35.68 19.07
C ILE A 307 30.83 -37.09 18.80
N GLN A 308 30.50 -37.38 17.55
CA GLN A 308 29.98 -38.67 17.10
C GLN A 308 30.97 -39.36 16.17
N ARG A 309 30.91 -40.70 16.16
CA ARG A 309 31.62 -41.56 15.21
C ARG A 309 30.57 -42.19 14.30
N VAL A 310 30.63 -41.88 13.00
CA VAL A 310 29.60 -42.27 12.03
C VAL A 310 30.24 -43.05 10.89
N ASN A 311 29.69 -44.22 10.54
CA ASN A 311 30.19 -45.01 9.41
C ASN A 311 30.01 -44.23 8.09
N GLU A 312 30.96 -44.35 7.16
CA GLU A 312 30.91 -43.68 5.84
C GLU A 312 29.57 -43.86 5.13
N LYS A 313 29.01 -45.07 5.10
CA LYS A 313 27.76 -45.35 4.40
C LYS A 313 26.56 -44.66 5.06
N GLU A 314 26.57 -44.61 6.39
CA GLU A 314 25.51 -43.94 7.16
C GLU A 314 25.61 -42.43 7.03
N PHE A 315 26.82 -41.88 7.08
CA PHE A 315 27.06 -40.47 6.86
C PHE A 315 26.69 -40.06 5.43
N ASP A 316 27.13 -40.80 4.40
CA ASP A 316 26.78 -40.49 3.01
C ASP A 316 25.27 -40.56 2.78
N LYS A 317 24.55 -41.46 3.45
CA LYS A 317 23.09 -41.53 3.39
C LYS A 317 22.41 -40.24 3.88
N VAL A 318 22.84 -39.67 5.01
CA VAL A 318 22.25 -38.43 5.57
C VAL A 318 22.82 -37.17 4.92
N TRP A 319 24.03 -37.22 4.37
CA TRP A 319 24.69 -36.13 3.67
C TRP A 319 24.20 -35.99 2.22
N ALA A 320 23.84 -37.10 1.57
CA ALA A 320 23.22 -37.12 0.25
C ALA A 320 21.72 -36.77 0.29
N GLY A 321 21.05 -37.00 1.43
CA GLY A 321 19.59 -36.98 1.54
C GLY A 321 18.95 -38.22 0.89
N SER A 322 17.75 -38.63 1.30
CA SER A 322 17.08 -39.85 0.78
C SER A 322 16.34 -39.68 -0.56
N GLY A 323 16.66 -38.65 -1.36
CA GLY A 323 15.96 -38.33 -2.60
C GLY A 323 16.81 -37.47 -3.54
N PRO A 324 16.26 -36.90 -4.64
CA PRO A 324 16.98 -36.06 -5.59
C PRO A 324 17.61 -34.78 -4.99
N GLY A 325 17.43 -34.55 -3.68
CA GLY A 325 18.19 -33.65 -2.80
C GLY A 325 17.49 -33.55 -1.44
N LEU A 326 17.96 -32.70 -0.52
CA LEU A 326 17.26 -32.51 0.77
C LEU A 326 15.84 -31.96 0.47
N GLU A 327 14.78 -32.71 0.77
CA GLU A 327 13.39 -32.41 0.40
C GLU A 327 12.60 -31.68 1.51
N LEU A 328 12.27 -30.39 1.33
CA LEU A 328 11.45 -29.65 2.29
C LEU A 328 10.00 -30.15 2.20
N GLN A 329 9.49 -30.73 3.29
CA GLN A 329 8.09 -31.12 3.41
C GLN A 329 7.28 -29.89 3.83
N ILE A 330 6.44 -29.43 2.92
CA ILE A 330 5.49 -28.34 3.15
C ILE A 330 4.14 -28.98 3.52
N PRO A 331 3.28 -28.34 4.34
CA PRO A 331 1.93 -28.84 4.60
C PRO A 331 1.23 -29.28 3.30
N GLY A 332 0.75 -30.53 3.28
CA GLY A 332 0.06 -31.12 2.12
C GLY A 332 0.83 -32.21 1.34
N ASN A 333 1.80 -32.91 1.97
CA ASN A 333 2.56 -34.05 1.39
C ASN A 333 3.41 -33.75 0.14
N GLN A 334 3.60 -32.48 -0.24
CA GLN A 334 4.53 -32.12 -1.31
C GLN A 334 5.96 -31.98 -0.79
N ARG A 335 6.90 -32.55 -1.54
CA ARG A 335 8.34 -32.60 -1.26
C ARG A 335 9.08 -31.69 -2.23
N ILE A 336 9.73 -30.64 -1.73
CA ILE A 336 10.52 -29.74 -2.58
C ILE A 336 12.01 -29.99 -2.38
N ASN A 337 12.65 -30.49 -3.41
CA ASN A 337 14.09 -30.70 -3.47
C ASN A 337 14.88 -29.37 -3.39
N THR A 338 15.74 -29.21 -2.39
CA THR A 338 16.61 -28.04 -2.20
C THR A 338 17.77 -27.96 -3.20
N GLY A 339 18.07 -29.05 -3.91
CA GLY A 339 19.24 -29.18 -4.79
C GLY A 339 20.58 -29.19 -4.05
N MET A 340 20.57 -29.20 -2.71
CA MET A 340 21.76 -29.33 -1.87
C MET A 340 21.93 -30.81 -1.53
N GLN A 341 23.00 -31.42 -2.06
CA GLN A 341 23.37 -32.80 -1.80
C GLN A 341 24.87 -32.87 -1.58
N ARG A 342 25.30 -33.58 -0.54
CA ARG A 342 26.73 -33.72 -0.23
C ARG A 342 27.44 -32.36 -0.22
N LEU A 343 26.79 -31.35 0.36
CA LEU A 343 27.31 -30.00 0.44
C LEU A 343 28.27 -29.89 1.62
N PHE A 344 29.45 -29.35 1.37
CA PHE A 344 30.34 -28.93 2.45
C PHE A 344 31.00 -27.58 2.17
N VAL A 345 31.34 -26.88 3.23
CA VAL A 345 32.17 -25.68 3.27
C VAL A 345 33.52 -26.06 3.88
N ALA A 346 34.60 -25.63 3.25
CA ALA A 346 35.94 -25.75 3.80
C ALA A 346 36.61 -24.38 3.84
N MET A 347 37.48 -24.19 4.83
CA MET A 347 38.20 -22.94 5.03
C MET A 347 39.56 -23.17 5.66
N VAL A 348 40.51 -22.32 5.29
CA VAL A 348 41.84 -22.21 5.90
C VAL A 348 42.15 -20.75 6.19
N PRO A 349 43.14 -20.43 7.05
CA PRO A 349 43.60 -19.05 7.20
C PRO A 349 43.95 -18.42 5.84
N ARG A 350 43.68 -17.13 5.68
CA ARG A 350 44.04 -16.40 4.45
C ARG A 350 45.53 -16.11 4.37
N ASP A 351 46.21 -16.03 5.52
CA ASP A 351 47.67 -15.96 5.57
C ASP A 351 48.24 -17.25 4.97
N GLU A 352 48.86 -17.13 3.80
CA GLU A 352 49.36 -18.27 3.03
C GLU A 352 50.45 -19.03 3.78
N GLU A 353 51.16 -18.37 4.69
CA GLU A 353 52.25 -18.93 5.48
C GLU A 353 51.75 -19.60 6.78
N ALA A 354 50.46 -19.46 7.11
CA ALA A 354 49.90 -20.09 8.30
C ALA A 354 49.97 -21.62 8.20
N GLU A 355 50.43 -22.25 9.28
CA GLU A 355 50.53 -23.70 9.38
C GLU A 355 49.17 -24.35 9.66
N VAL A 356 48.82 -25.37 8.89
CA VAL A 356 47.69 -26.26 9.09
C VAL A 356 48.23 -27.65 9.39
N VAL A 357 47.85 -28.20 10.55
CA VAL A 357 48.33 -29.50 11.02
C VAL A 357 47.27 -30.56 10.76
N ALA A 358 47.63 -31.57 9.98
CA ALA A 358 46.78 -32.70 9.68
C ALA A 358 46.71 -33.72 10.83
N PRO A 359 45.70 -34.61 10.86
CA PRO A 359 45.56 -35.62 11.91
C PRO A 359 46.76 -36.57 12.03
N ASP A 360 47.53 -36.77 10.96
CA ASP A 360 48.76 -37.56 10.94
C ASP A 360 49.99 -36.81 11.48
N GLY A 361 49.80 -35.56 11.93
CA GLY A 361 50.87 -34.68 12.41
C GLY A 361 51.62 -33.94 11.31
N SER A 362 51.30 -34.16 10.03
CA SER A 362 51.93 -33.42 8.93
C SER A 362 51.51 -31.94 8.96
N VAL A 363 52.46 -31.05 8.73
CA VAL A 363 52.25 -29.60 8.70
C VAL A 363 52.29 -29.11 7.26
N ARG A 364 51.32 -28.30 6.87
CA ARG A 364 51.21 -27.72 5.53
C ARG A 364 50.97 -26.21 5.64
N LYS A 365 51.48 -25.44 4.69
CA LYS A 365 51.12 -24.03 4.57
C LYS A 365 49.69 -23.89 4.06
N ALA A 366 48.95 -22.93 4.59
CA ALA A 366 47.57 -22.68 4.17
C ALA A 366 47.48 -22.32 2.68
N GLY A 367 48.49 -21.65 2.11
CA GLY A 367 48.58 -21.33 0.68
C GLY A 367 48.59 -22.57 -0.23
N ASP A 368 49.19 -23.67 0.21
CA ASP A 368 49.31 -24.92 -0.55
C ASP A 368 48.01 -25.73 -0.58
N ILE A 369 47.03 -25.36 0.23
CA ILE A 369 45.75 -26.07 0.34
C ILE A 369 44.74 -25.45 -0.62
N SER A 370 44.46 -26.13 -1.74
CA SER A 370 43.34 -25.72 -2.60
C SER A 370 42.00 -25.87 -1.88
N ILE A 371 41.19 -24.79 -1.87
CA ILE A 371 39.86 -24.72 -1.27
C ILE A 371 38.82 -24.91 -2.37
N PRO A 372 37.73 -25.67 -2.14
CA PRO A 372 36.70 -25.92 -3.15
C PRO A 372 36.10 -24.63 -3.71
N THR A 373 35.93 -24.58 -5.04
CA THR A 373 35.29 -23.49 -5.78
C THR A 373 34.05 -24.02 -6.52
N GLY A 374 32.96 -24.26 -5.80
CA GLY A 374 31.68 -24.74 -6.35
C GLY A 374 30.54 -23.76 -6.20
N THR A 375 29.43 -24.02 -6.91
CA THR A 375 28.14 -23.35 -6.71
C THR A 375 27.26 -24.16 -5.75
N ASP A 376 26.52 -23.50 -4.88
CA ASP A 376 25.53 -24.07 -3.94
C ASP A 376 24.17 -24.43 -4.60
N GLY A 377 24.11 -24.46 -5.94
CA GLY A 377 22.90 -24.73 -6.72
C GLY A 377 21.99 -23.51 -6.91
N ILE A 378 20.91 -23.68 -7.68
CA ILE A 378 19.94 -22.61 -8.03
C ILE A 378 19.30 -21.98 -6.78
N ARG A 379 19.08 -22.77 -5.72
CA ARG A 379 18.41 -22.30 -4.48
C ARG A 379 19.34 -21.64 -3.46
N GLY A 380 20.64 -21.88 -3.50
CA GLY A 380 21.55 -21.14 -2.64
C GLY A 380 21.70 -19.67 -3.06
N LYS A 381 21.42 -19.36 -4.34
CA LYS A 381 21.18 -18.01 -4.83
C LYS A 381 19.86 -17.40 -4.30
N LEU A 382 18.81 -18.20 -4.12
CA LEU A 382 17.54 -17.76 -3.50
C LEU A 382 17.66 -17.54 -1.99
N ALA A 383 18.39 -18.39 -1.27
CA ALA A 383 18.70 -18.20 0.14
C ALA A 383 19.58 -16.96 0.37
N GLN A 384 20.54 -16.69 -0.53
CA GLN A 384 21.31 -15.45 -0.56
C GLN A 384 20.40 -14.23 -0.78
N ILE A 385 19.46 -14.30 -1.73
CA ILE A 385 18.49 -13.21 -1.94
C ILE A 385 17.66 -12.98 -0.67
N GLY A 386 17.17 -14.04 -0.02
CA GLY A 386 16.46 -13.93 1.26
C GLY A 386 17.29 -13.29 2.37
N SER A 387 18.55 -13.71 2.53
CA SER A 387 19.48 -13.17 3.52
C SER A 387 19.88 -11.71 3.23
N GLU A 388 20.14 -11.37 1.97
CA GLU A 388 20.44 -9.99 1.54
C GLU A 388 19.24 -9.06 1.71
N VAL A 389 18.02 -9.55 1.49
CA VAL A 389 16.78 -8.81 1.76
C VAL A 389 16.63 -8.56 3.26
N MET A 390 16.88 -9.55 4.10
CA MET A 390 16.79 -9.40 5.56
C MET A 390 17.89 -8.47 6.12
N GLN A 391 19.13 -8.56 5.63
CA GLN A 391 20.21 -7.65 5.99
C GLN A 391 19.90 -6.20 5.57
N LYS A 392 19.37 -6.01 4.35
CA LYS A 392 18.97 -4.68 3.88
C LYS A 392 17.78 -4.13 4.66
N ALA A 393 16.84 -4.99 5.08
CA ALA A 393 15.74 -4.61 5.96
C ALA A 393 16.25 -4.15 7.33
N GLY A 394 17.22 -4.85 7.92
CA GLY A 394 17.87 -4.44 9.18
C GLY A 394 18.63 -3.11 9.08
N VAL A 395 19.42 -2.92 8.01
CA VAL A 395 20.12 -1.63 7.76
C VAL A 395 19.15 -0.49 7.47
N PHE A 396 18.07 -0.77 6.72
CA PHE A 396 16.99 0.19 6.49
C PHE A 396 16.30 0.58 7.79
N GLN A 397 16.06 -0.37 8.69
CA GLN A 397 15.46 -0.14 10.01
C GLN A 397 16.37 0.66 10.96
N ASP A 398 17.67 0.37 11.00
CA ASP A 398 18.65 1.17 11.77
C ASP A 398 18.74 2.61 11.24
N ASN A 399 18.64 2.78 9.93
CA ASN A 399 18.57 4.09 9.31
C ASN A 399 17.23 4.77 9.59
N LEU A 400 16.12 4.04 9.65
CA LEU A 400 14.79 4.57 10.00
C LEU A 400 14.71 4.98 11.48
N ALA A 401 15.33 4.22 12.39
CA ALA A 401 15.38 4.50 13.82
C ALA A 401 16.28 5.70 14.14
N LYS A 402 17.47 5.78 13.52
CA LYS A 402 18.35 6.94 13.64
C LYS A 402 17.75 8.17 12.97
N SER A 403 17.14 8.02 11.80
CA SER A 403 16.49 9.13 11.09
C SER A 403 15.21 9.56 11.79
N SER A 404 14.41 8.70 12.41
CA SER A 404 13.17 9.15 13.08
C SER A 404 13.43 9.96 14.36
N VAL A 405 14.48 9.63 15.11
CA VAL A 405 14.90 10.41 16.29
C VAL A 405 15.65 11.68 15.87
N GLN A 406 16.51 11.60 14.85
CA GLN A 406 17.23 12.75 14.31
C GLN A 406 16.32 13.70 13.55
N ILE A 407 15.35 13.22 12.77
CA ILE A 407 14.31 14.01 12.10
C ILE A 407 13.39 14.63 13.15
N LYS A 408 12.93 13.92 14.19
CA LYS A 408 12.16 14.57 15.27
C LYS A 408 12.95 15.70 15.92
N ASN A 409 14.24 15.50 16.21
CA ASN A 409 15.07 16.49 16.88
C ASN A 409 15.53 17.64 15.96
N GLU A 410 15.80 17.38 14.67
CA GLU A 410 16.19 18.39 13.66
C GLU A 410 14.99 19.14 13.09
N VAL A 411 13.82 18.50 13.00
CA VAL A 411 12.53 19.18 12.74
C VAL A 411 12.21 20.07 13.93
N GLN A 412 12.32 19.60 15.17
CA GLN A 412 12.00 20.44 16.32
C GLN A 412 13.02 21.59 16.52
N ALA A 413 14.31 21.38 16.23
CA ALA A 413 15.36 22.40 16.35
C ALA A 413 15.51 23.33 15.12
N GLY A 414 15.21 22.87 13.90
CA GLY A 414 15.16 23.72 12.71
C GLY A 414 13.92 24.62 12.68
N TRP A 415 12.83 24.21 13.35
CA TRP A 415 11.55 24.91 13.34
C TRP A 415 11.45 26.06 14.35
N GLU A 416 12.21 26.03 15.45
CA GLU A 416 12.40 27.21 16.30
C GLU A 416 13.10 28.36 15.55
N LYS A 417 13.77 28.04 14.43
CA LYS A 417 14.50 29.01 13.61
C LYS A 417 13.74 29.49 12.36
N ASP A 418 12.99 28.60 11.68
CA ASP A 418 12.37 28.89 10.36
C ASP A 418 10.83 28.73 10.31
N GLY A 419 10.16 28.19 11.35
CA GLY A 419 8.68 28.08 11.40
C GLY A 419 8.03 27.21 10.31
N VAL A 420 6.73 27.48 10.02
CA VAL A 420 5.92 26.84 8.94
C VAL A 420 6.63 26.88 7.58
N TRP A 421 7.49 27.88 7.37
CA TRP A 421 8.24 28.08 6.14
C TRP A 421 9.30 27.02 5.89
N GLY A 422 9.90 26.44 6.94
CA GLY A 422 10.82 25.31 6.81
C GLY A 422 10.10 24.06 6.28
N ALA A 423 8.88 23.79 6.77
CA ALA A 423 8.03 22.70 6.31
C ALA A 423 7.60 22.90 4.86
N LEU A 424 7.13 24.10 4.52
CA LEU A 424 6.72 24.47 3.16
C LEU A 424 7.89 24.38 2.18
N LYS A 425 9.09 24.81 2.57
CA LYS A 425 10.30 24.70 1.74
C LYS A 425 10.65 23.26 1.40
N ASN A 426 10.56 22.35 2.37
CA ASN A 426 10.81 20.92 2.15
C ASN A 426 9.69 20.27 1.34
N PHE A 427 8.45 20.65 1.60
CA PHE A 427 7.27 20.22 0.85
C PHE A 427 7.38 20.62 -0.63
N TRP A 428 7.79 21.85 -0.92
CA TRP A 428 8.07 22.33 -2.29
C TRP A 428 9.26 21.63 -2.94
N GLY A 429 10.22 21.14 -2.13
CA GLY A 429 11.32 20.27 -2.56
C GLY A 429 10.89 18.86 -3.00
N GLY A 430 9.60 18.54 -2.96
CA GLY A 430 9.04 17.24 -3.37
C GLY A 430 8.94 16.20 -2.26
N ASP A 431 9.11 16.62 -1.00
CA ASP A 431 8.85 15.77 0.16
C ASP A 431 7.39 15.84 0.60
N HIS A 432 6.53 15.03 -0.03
CA HIS A 432 5.10 14.97 0.26
C HIS A 432 4.77 14.48 1.67
N SER A 433 5.72 13.85 2.38
CA SER A 433 5.52 13.42 3.78
C SER A 433 5.27 14.60 4.73
N GLN A 434 5.64 15.83 4.31
CA GLN A 434 5.37 17.04 5.07
C GLN A 434 3.89 17.47 5.06
N ALA A 435 3.05 16.93 4.17
CA ALA A 435 1.62 17.29 4.12
C ALA A 435 0.91 17.02 5.46
N VAL A 436 1.17 15.85 6.06
CA VAL A 436 0.62 15.48 7.37
C VAL A 436 1.09 16.43 8.46
N ALA A 437 2.38 16.79 8.46
CA ALA A 437 2.94 17.72 9.44
C ALA A 437 2.34 19.14 9.30
N ILE A 438 2.16 19.62 8.07
CA ILE A 438 1.51 20.91 7.79
C ILE A 438 0.05 20.88 8.25
N ARG A 439 -0.69 19.81 7.97
CA ARG A 439 -2.09 19.64 8.39
C ARG A 439 -2.24 19.60 9.91
N GLU A 440 -1.46 18.76 10.60
CA GLU A 440 -1.49 18.66 12.07
C GLU A 440 -1.13 19.99 12.73
N ARG A 441 -0.19 20.74 12.16
CA ARG A 441 0.11 22.08 12.65
C ARG A 441 -1.05 23.03 12.42
N ALA A 442 -1.62 23.03 11.22
CA ALA A 442 -2.77 23.84 10.89
C ALA A 442 -3.93 23.60 11.87
N LYS A 443 -4.20 22.35 12.30
CA LYS A 443 -5.23 22.04 13.31
C LYS A 443 -5.05 22.82 14.62
N THR A 444 -3.81 23.03 15.06
CA THR A 444 -3.48 23.76 16.31
C THR A 444 -3.23 25.27 16.11
N ALA A 445 -3.16 25.73 14.86
CA ALA A 445 -2.91 27.12 14.52
C ALA A 445 -4.17 27.97 14.71
N ASN A 446 -4.00 29.25 15.03
CA ASN A 446 -5.13 30.18 15.08
C ASN A 446 -5.64 30.48 13.64
N PRO A 447 -6.82 31.11 13.47
CA PRO A 447 -7.41 31.34 12.14
C PRO A 447 -6.51 32.16 11.19
N GLU A 448 -5.78 33.15 11.70
CA GLU A 448 -4.87 33.98 10.90
C GLU A 448 -3.68 33.16 10.38
N GLN A 449 -3.08 32.35 11.25
CA GLN A 449 -1.98 31.44 10.89
C GLN A 449 -2.44 30.35 9.91
N LYS A 450 -3.63 29.78 10.11
CA LYS A 450 -4.25 28.84 9.15
C LYS A 450 -4.41 29.50 7.78
N ALA A 451 -4.89 30.74 7.73
CA ALA A 451 -5.05 31.49 6.48
C ALA A 451 -3.71 31.77 5.79
N GLN A 452 -2.67 32.12 6.55
CA GLN A 452 -1.31 32.29 6.01
C GLN A 452 -0.81 31.00 5.37
N ILE A 453 -0.95 29.85 6.05
CA ILE A 453 -0.58 28.54 5.48
C ILE A 453 -1.33 28.30 4.16
N VAL A 454 -2.65 28.49 4.15
CA VAL A 454 -3.47 28.28 2.94
C VAL A 454 -3.03 29.21 1.81
N ASN A 455 -2.86 30.51 2.07
CA ASN A 455 -2.44 31.47 1.03
C ASN A 455 -1.07 31.14 0.46
N GLU A 456 -0.12 30.67 1.26
CA GLU A 456 1.19 30.22 0.78
C GLU A 456 1.08 28.98 -0.11
N LEU A 457 0.25 28.02 0.29
CA LEU A 457 -0.04 26.85 -0.54
C LEU A 457 -0.72 27.24 -1.86
N LEU A 458 -1.59 28.25 -1.86
CA LEU A 458 -2.25 28.79 -3.06
C LEU A 458 -1.30 29.62 -3.95
N ASN A 459 -0.31 30.28 -3.37
CA ASN A 459 0.67 31.12 -4.07
C ASN A 459 1.80 30.29 -4.69
N ALA A 460 2.07 29.10 -4.17
CA ALA A 460 2.91 28.14 -4.86
C ALA A 460 2.25 27.83 -6.21
N SER A 461 2.79 28.36 -7.32
CA SER A 461 2.27 28.21 -8.69
C SER A 461 2.18 26.77 -9.22
N ILE A 462 2.28 25.79 -8.33
CA ILE A 462 2.34 24.36 -8.56
C ILE A 462 0.91 23.81 -8.44
N ASN A 463 0.28 23.49 -9.57
CA ASN A 463 -1.02 22.83 -9.61
C ASN A 463 -0.84 21.32 -9.36
N ARG A 464 -0.64 20.92 -8.11
CA ARG A 464 -0.50 19.51 -7.71
C ARG A 464 -1.65 19.10 -6.81
N SER A 465 -2.32 18.00 -7.16
CA SER A 465 -3.50 17.46 -6.45
C SER A 465 -3.31 17.35 -4.93
N HIS A 466 -2.14 16.93 -4.45
CA HIS A 466 -1.88 16.82 -3.00
C HIS A 466 -1.81 18.18 -2.27
N ILE A 467 -1.40 19.27 -2.93
CA ILE A 467 -1.39 20.62 -2.33
C ILE A 467 -2.83 21.09 -2.16
N GLN A 468 -3.66 20.84 -3.16
CA GLN A 468 -5.06 21.21 -3.16
C GLN A 468 -5.83 20.39 -2.13
N GLN A 469 -5.57 19.08 -2.03
CA GLN A 469 -6.11 18.21 -0.99
C GLN A 469 -5.72 18.73 0.39
N LEU A 470 -4.46 19.13 0.60
CA LEU A 470 -3.99 19.70 1.86
C LEU A 470 -4.73 21.02 2.18
N VAL A 471 -4.93 21.89 1.21
CA VAL A 471 -5.71 23.13 1.40
C VAL A 471 -7.16 22.80 1.79
N TYR A 472 -7.81 21.88 1.08
CA TYR A 472 -9.16 21.43 1.40
C TYR A 472 -9.23 20.82 2.81
N ASP A 473 -8.28 19.96 3.17
CA ASP A 473 -8.20 19.33 4.49
C ASP A 473 -8.04 20.35 5.61
N ILE A 474 -7.22 21.40 5.42
CA ILE A 474 -7.06 22.49 6.39
C ILE A 474 -8.38 23.26 6.58
N LEU A 475 -9.11 23.53 5.50
CA LEU A 475 -10.42 24.19 5.56
C LEU A 475 -11.46 23.29 6.24
N LYS A 476 -11.45 21.99 5.95
CA LYS A 476 -12.36 20.98 6.51
C LYS A 476 -12.14 20.79 8.01
N ASP A 477 -10.89 20.81 8.47
CA ASP A 477 -10.51 20.65 9.86
C ASP A 477 -10.76 21.92 10.71
N ALA A 478 -11.06 23.07 10.07
CA ALA A 478 -11.36 24.30 10.78
C ALA A 478 -12.74 24.24 11.44
N SER A 479 -12.80 24.63 12.73
CA SER A 479 -14.07 24.66 13.46
C SER A 479 -15.01 25.74 12.92
N TRP A 480 -16.32 25.55 13.04
CA TRP A 480 -17.32 26.53 12.58
C TRP A 480 -17.20 27.90 13.27
N THR A 481 -16.64 27.95 14.47
CA THR A 481 -16.36 29.20 15.21
C THR A 481 -15.17 29.96 14.63
N GLU A 482 -14.17 29.25 14.09
CA GLU A 482 -12.95 29.81 13.51
C GLU A 482 -13.09 30.14 12.02
N PHE A 483 -13.93 29.38 11.31
CA PHE A 483 -14.09 29.44 9.86
C PHE A 483 -14.36 30.86 9.32
N PRO A 484 -15.20 31.70 9.94
CA PRO A 484 -15.42 33.07 9.47
C PRO A 484 -14.12 33.89 9.44
N ALA A 485 -13.32 33.84 10.51
CA ALA A 485 -12.06 34.59 10.57
C ALA A 485 -11.03 34.04 9.57
N LEU A 486 -11.01 32.72 9.37
CA LEU A 486 -10.14 32.04 8.40
C LEU A 486 -10.41 32.51 6.97
N ILE A 487 -11.66 32.46 6.50
CA ILE A 487 -11.99 32.83 5.11
C ILE A 487 -11.84 34.34 4.85
N GLN A 488 -11.94 35.20 5.88
CA GLN A 488 -11.67 36.63 5.71
C GLN A 488 -10.22 36.91 5.28
N ALA A 489 -9.28 36.07 5.70
CA ALA A 489 -7.86 36.22 5.39
C ALA A 489 -7.42 35.44 4.13
N ILE A 490 -8.28 34.63 3.50
CA ILE A 490 -7.94 33.85 2.30
C ILE A 490 -8.36 34.60 1.02
N ASP A 491 -7.54 34.50 -0.04
CA ASP A 491 -7.91 34.91 -1.40
C ASP A 491 -8.86 33.88 -2.03
N MET A 492 -10.16 34.18 -2.01
CA MET A 492 -11.21 33.26 -2.45
C MET A 492 -11.21 33.02 -3.96
N ARG A 493 -10.75 33.96 -4.77
CA ARG A 493 -10.65 33.76 -6.22
C ARG A 493 -9.55 32.76 -6.53
N LYS A 494 -8.39 32.93 -5.89
CA LYS A 494 -7.29 31.94 -5.99
C LYS A 494 -7.74 30.58 -5.49
N LEU A 495 -8.40 30.50 -4.34
CA LEU A 495 -8.89 29.23 -3.81
C LEU A 495 -9.84 28.53 -4.79
N ALA A 496 -10.82 29.26 -5.36
CA ALA A 496 -11.75 28.72 -6.36
C ALA A 496 -11.03 28.20 -7.62
N THR A 497 -9.99 28.90 -8.09
CA THR A 497 -9.19 28.47 -9.26
C THR A 497 -8.27 27.28 -8.98
N ARG A 498 -7.90 27.04 -7.72
CA ARG A 498 -6.83 26.10 -7.37
C ARG A 498 -7.34 24.75 -6.87
N LEU A 499 -8.55 24.67 -6.32
CA LEU A 499 -9.14 23.38 -5.94
C LEU A 499 -9.55 22.62 -7.21
N GLU A 500 -8.77 21.66 -7.71
CA GLU A 500 -9.08 20.97 -8.99
C GLU A 500 -10.33 20.09 -8.90
N ASP A 501 -10.58 19.50 -7.73
CA ASP A 501 -11.74 18.65 -7.51
C ASP A 501 -13.00 19.50 -7.32
N ASP A 502 -13.98 19.30 -8.21
CA ASP A 502 -15.26 20.01 -8.20
C ASP A 502 -16.09 19.73 -6.95
N GLN A 503 -16.06 18.48 -6.46
CA GLN A 503 -16.78 18.09 -5.27
C GLN A 503 -16.25 18.84 -4.03
N GLN A 504 -14.93 19.00 -3.92
CA GLN A 504 -14.27 19.79 -2.89
C GLN A 504 -14.58 21.27 -3.02
N ALA A 505 -14.49 21.84 -4.24
CA ALA A 505 -14.79 23.24 -4.49
C ALA A 505 -16.25 23.58 -4.14
N GLY A 506 -17.21 22.74 -4.53
CA GLY A 506 -18.62 22.91 -4.19
C GLY A 506 -18.90 22.79 -2.69
N GLN A 507 -18.23 21.87 -2.00
CA GLN A 507 -18.32 21.77 -0.53
C GLN A 507 -17.75 23.01 0.18
N VAL A 508 -16.60 23.51 -0.27
CA VAL A 508 -16.03 24.75 0.27
C VAL A 508 -16.96 25.93 0.03
N LEU A 509 -17.56 26.05 -1.16
CA LEU A 509 -18.58 27.07 -1.43
C LEU A 509 -19.78 26.94 -0.48
N ALA A 510 -20.26 25.72 -0.20
CA ALA A 510 -21.34 25.49 0.76
C ALA A 510 -20.96 25.91 2.19
N TRP A 511 -19.71 25.68 2.62
CA TRP A 511 -19.23 26.11 3.94
C TRP A 511 -19.13 27.63 4.04
N VAL A 512 -18.63 28.28 2.99
CA VAL A 512 -18.57 29.75 2.88
C VAL A 512 -19.97 30.33 2.90
N ALA A 513 -20.90 29.75 2.13
CA ALA A 513 -22.30 30.16 2.09
C ALA A 513 -22.95 30.07 3.47
N LYS A 514 -22.74 28.96 4.20
CA LYS A 514 -23.27 28.79 5.56
C LYS A 514 -22.83 29.89 6.53
N VAL A 515 -21.64 30.45 6.32
CA VAL A 515 -21.08 31.50 7.19
C VAL A 515 -21.48 32.90 6.74
N GLU A 516 -21.44 33.18 5.45
CA GLU A 516 -21.63 34.54 4.91
C GLU A 516 -23.05 34.83 4.41
N VAL A 517 -23.86 33.82 4.13
CA VAL A 517 -25.25 34.02 3.70
C VAL A 517 -26.14 34.18 4.91
N LYS A 518 -26.47 35.44 5.24
CA LYS A 518 -27.33 35.79 6.38
C LYS A 518 -28.38 36.81 5.95
N GLU A 519 -29.63 36.57 6.33
CA GLU A 519 -30.73 37.54 6.17
C GLU A 519 -30.88 38.10 4.73
N GLY A 520 -30.69 37.25 3.71
CA GLY A 520 -30.81 37.68 2.32
C GLY A 520 -29.63 38.49 1.78
N LYS A 521 -28.48 38.46 2.47
CA LYS A 521 -27.22 39.09 2.06
C LYS A 521 -26.11 38.05 1.96
N THR A 522 -25.28 38.19 0.94
CA THR A 522 -23.99 37.49 0.84
C THR A 522 -22.85 38.37 1.34
N GLY A 523 -21.78 37.74 1.80
CA GLY A 523 -20.52 38.41 2.06
C GLY A 523 -19.62 38.43 0.81
N PRO A 524 -18.60 39.31 0.81
CA PRO A 524 -17.71 39.47 -0.33
C PRO A 524 -16.86 38.22 -0.62
N LYS A 525 -16.69 37.30 0.35
CA LYS A 525 -15.91 36.07 0.16
C LYS A 525 -16.72 35.02 -0.58
N PHE A 526 -18.01 34.88 -0.27
CA PHE A 526 -18.95 34.07 -1.05
C PHE A 526 -19.02 34.57 -2.49
N ASP A 527 -19.29 35.86 -2.69
CA ASP A 527 -19.44 36.42 -4.04
C ASP A 527 -18.16 36.21 -4.87
N ALA A 528 -16.98 36.49 -4.28
CA ALA A 528 -15.71 36.27 -4.95
C ALA A 528 -15.47 34.81 -5.34
N PHE A 529 -15.86 33.85 -4.48
CA PHE A 529 -15.67 32.43 -4.75
C PHE A 529 -16.66 31.90 -5.80
N ALA A 530 -17.96 32.16 -5.60
CA ALA A 530 -19.03 31.66 -6.44
C ALA A 530 -18.94 32.18 -7.87
N VAL A 531 -18.70 33.49 -8.03
CA VAL A 531 -18.52 34.12 -9.35
C VAL A 531 -17.27 33.59 -10.04
N CYS A 532 -16.20 33.31 -9.29
CA CYS A 532 -14.97 32.76 -9.88
C CYS A 532 -15.15 31.32 -10.35
N LEU A 533 -15.95 30.50 -9.66
CA LEU A 533 -16.30 29.16 -10.15
C LEU A 533 -17.12 29.24 -11.44
N ALA A 534 -18.15 30.08 -11.47
CA ALA A 534 -18.98 30.27 -12.66
C ALA A 534 -18.18 30.82 -13.85
N GLN A 535 -17.33 31.82 -13.63
CA GLN A 535 -16.50 32.42 -14.68
C GLN A 535 -15.45 31.44 -15.25
N ASN A 536 -15.03 30.45 -14.47
CA ASN A 536 -14.11 29.42 -14.94
C ASN A 536 -14.84 28.19 -15.48
N HIS A 537 -16.16 28.27 -15.68
CA HIS A 537 -16.97 27.15 -16.16
C HIS A 537 -16.72 25.88 -15.33
N ARG A 538 -16.98 25.99 -14.01
CA ARG A 538 -16.87 24.88 -13.06
C ARG A 538 -18.24 24.40 -12.61
N GLU A 539 -19.02 23.97 -13.59
CA GLU A 539 -20.38 23.46 -13.46
C GLU A 539 -20.47 22.29 -12.46
N GLY A 540 -19.50 21.37 -12.47
CA GLY A 540 -19.45 20.29 -11.49
C GLY A 540 -19.34 20.79 -10.04
N ALA A 541 -18.61 21.88 -9.80
CA ALA A 541 -18.49 22.48 -8.47
C ALA A 541 -19.77 23.21 -8.05
N ILE A 542 -20.45 23.85 -9.01
CA ILE A 542 -21.75 24.50 -8.78
C ILE A 542 -22.80 23.44 -8.44
N GLU A 543 -22.85 22.34 -9.20
CA GLU A 543 -23.71 21.20 -8.91
C GLU A 543 -23.42 20.59 -7.53
N ALA A 544 -22.15 20.38 -7.20
CA ALA A 544 -21.75 19.90 -5.87
C ALA A 544 -22.20 20.84 -4.74
N PHE A 545 -22.17 22.16 -4.97
CA PHE A 545 -22.70 23.16 -4.04
C PHE A 545 -24.23 23.04 -3.89
N LEU A 546 -24.97 22.98 -4.99
CA LEU A 546 -26.44 22.83 -5.00
C LEU A 546 -26.89 21.53 -4.33
N ASN A 547 -26.11 20.46 -4.52
CA ASN A 547 -26.40 19.13 -4.02
C ASN A 547 -25.88 18.88 -2.59
N SER A 548 -25.13 19.81 -2.01
CA SER A 548 -24.64 19.69 -0.63
C SER A 548 -25.81 19.69 0.37
N HIS A 549 -25.65 18.95 1.47
CA HIS A 549 -26.67 18.88 2.52
C HIS A 549 -26.96 20.25 3.13
N TYR A 550 -25.94 21.12 3.23
CA TYR A 550 -26.11 22.50 3.69
C TYR A 550 -27.04 23.30 2.78
N THR A 551 -26.89 23.17 1.46
CA THR A 551 -27.71 23.92 0.50
C THR A 551 -29.13 23.37 0.43
N ARG A 552 -29.29 22.04 0.34
CA ARG A 552 -30.60 21.38 0.24
C ARG A 552 -31.44 21.53 1.51
N GLU A 553 -30.91 21.13 2.67
CA GLU A 553 -31.68 21.16 3.92
C GLU A 553 -31.82 22.59 4.47
N GLY A 554 -30.77 23.41 4.31
CA GLY A 554 -30.74 24.78 4.81
C GLY A 554 -31.43 25.80 3.91
N GLN A 555 -31.86 25.37 2.72
CA GLN A 555 -32.31 26.22 1.62
C GLN A 555 -31.37 27.42 1.43
N LEU A 556 -30.05 27.18 1.48
CA LEU A 556 -29.07 28.27 1.49
C LEU A 556 -29.20 29.14 0.25
N LEU A 557 -29.47 28.53 -0.92
CA LEU A 557 -29.66 29.27 -2.16
C LEU A 557 -30.82 30.28 -2.08
N HIS A 558 -31.92 29.96 -1.37
CA HIS A 558 -33.03 30.91 -1.17
C HIS A 558 -32.61 32.17 -0.37
N LYS A 559 -31.51 32.07 0.39
CA LYS A 559 -30.97 33.18 1.19
C LYS A 559 -29.88 33.96 0.46
N VAL A 560 -29.37 33.44 -0.66
CA VAL A 560 -28.42 34.16 -1.53
C VAL A 560 -29.18 35.29 -2.24
N PRO A 561 -28.66 36.53 -2.31
CA PRO A 561 -29.30 37.59 -3.07
C PRO A 561 -29.53 37.17 -4.53
N ALA A 562 -30.69 37.52 -5.09
CA ALA A 562 -30.98 37.30 -6.51
C ALA A 562 -29.89 37.86 -7.45
N ALA A 563 -29.28 38.99 -7.08
CA ALA A 563 -28.20 39.60 -7.85
C ALA A 563 -26.96 38.69 -7.98
N ALA A 564 -26.63 37.92 -6.93
CA ALA A 564 -25.49 37.00 -6.94
C ALA A 564 -25.80 35.75 -7.77
N VAL A 565 -27.00 35.17 -7.63
CA VAL A 565 -27.44 34.04 -8.47
C VAL A 565 -27.45 34.43 -9.95
N ARG A 566 -28.02 35.60 -10.27
CA ARG A 566 -28.00 36.14 -11.63
C ARG A 566 -26.57 36.27 -12.17
N LEU A 567 -25.65 36.81 -11.37
CA LEU A 567 -24.26 36.96 -11.80
C LEU A 567 -23.58 35.61 -12.05
N MET A 568 -23.88 34.58 -11.25
CA MET A 568 -23.38 33.21 -11.52
C MET A 568 -23.91 32.68 -12.86
N VAL A 569 -25.22 32.84 -13.12
CA VAL A 569 -25.82 32.43 -14.40
C VAL A 569 -25.22 33.20 -15.58
N GLU A 570 -25.10 34.52 -15.46
CA GLU A 570 -24.46 35.37 -16.49
C GLU A 570 -23.02 34.94 -16.77
N LYS A 571 -22.27 34.52 -15.74
CA LYS A 571 -20.90 34.02 -15.90
C LYS A 571 -20.81 32.65 -16.56
N LEU A 572 -21.76 31.74 -16.30
CA LEU A 572 -21.82 30.47 -17.02
C LEU A 572 -22.18 30.67 -18.50
N LEU A 573 -23.00 31.68 -18.81
CA LEU A 573 -23.38 32.03 -20.18
C LEU A 573 -22.26 32.79 -20.95
N GLU A 574 -21.13 33.12 -20.32
CA GLU A 574 -20.03 33.83 -21.00
C GLU A 574 -19.22 32.86 -21.88
N GLY A 575 -19.61 32.69 -23.14
CA GLY A 575 -18.83 31.89 -24.09
C GLY A 575 -19.73 30.95 -24.90
N VAL A 576 -19.22 29.75 -25.15
CA VAL A 576 -20.01 28.63 -25.68
C VAL A 576 -20.26 27.72 -24.50
N THR A 577 -21.53 27.46 -24.16
CA THR A 577 -21.86 26.50 -23.11
C THR A 577 -21.80 25.08 -23.63
N ASP A 578 -21.56 24.14 -22.71
CA ASP A 578 -21.84 22.73 -22.95
C ASP A 578 -23.05 22.25 -22.14
N GLY A 579 -23.49 21.02 -22.40
CA GLY A 579 -24.67 20.46 -21.74
C GLY A 579 -24.56 20.38 -20.21
N ALA A 580 -23.35 20.30 -19.64
CA ALA A 580 -23.19 20.27 -18.19
C ALA A 580 -23.34 21.67 -17.58
N GLU A 581 -22.81 22.69 -18.24
CA GLU A 581 -22.99 24.09 -17.86
C GLU A 581 -24.46 24.52 -17.97
N GLU A 582 -25.14 24.10 -19.02
CA GLU A 582 -26.58 24.29 -19.24
C GLU A 582 -27.42 23.68 -18.12
N THR A 583 -27.14 22.42 -17.75
CA THR A 583 -27.79 21.78 -16.61
C THR A 583 -27.54 22.56 -15.31
N ALA A 584 -26.32 23.06 -15.08
CA ALA A 584 -26.01 23.87 -13.90
C ALA A 584 -26.74 25.22 -13.89
N ILE A 585 -26.90 25.87 -15.04
CA ILE A 585 -27.73 27.08 -15.20
C ILE A 585 -29.18 26.76 -14.83
N TYR A 586 -29.72 25.68 -15.38
CA TYR A 586 -31.09 25.23 -15.09
C TYR A 586 -31.29 24.96 -13.59
N HIS A 587 -30.40 24.20 -12.95
CA HIS A 587 -30.50 23.88 -11.53
C HIS A 587 -30.29 25.10 -10.61
N LEU A 588 -29.41 26.05 -10.99
CA LEU A 588 -29.29 27.33 -10.28
C LEU A 588 -30.61 28.09 -10.28
N LEU A 589 -31.27 28.18 -11.44
CA LEU A 589 -32.57 28.84 -11.58
C LEU A 589 -33.66 28.08 -10.82
N GLN A 590 -33.68 26.76 -10.94
CA GLN A 590 -34.61 25.88 -10.22
C GLN A 590 -34.53 26.02 -8.71
N GLY A 591 -33.31 26.14 -8.19
CA GLY A 591 -33.06 26.22 -6.76
C GLY A 591 -33.40 27.59 -6.14
N THR A 592 -33.88 28.56 -6.92
CA THR A 592 -34.31 29.86 -6.41
C THR A 592 -35.73 29.82 -5.83
N SER A 593 -36.00 30.68 -4.84
CA SER A 593 -37.39 30.94 -4.43
C SER A 593 -38.12 31.75 -5.50
N TRP A 594 -39.46 31.70 -5.57
CA TRP A 594 -40.23 32.47 -6.57
C TRP A 594 -39.93 33.98 -6.57
N GLN A 595 -39.73 34.59 -5.40
CA GLN A 595 -39.38 36.00 -5.28
C GLN A 595 -37.97 36.28 -5.81
N GLN A 596 -37.03 35.38 -5.53
CA GLN A 596 -35.65 35.47 -6.01
C GLN A 596 -35.59 35.23 -7.53
N PHE A 597 -36.35 34.25 -8.04
CA PHE A 597 -36.50 33.94 -9.46
C PHE A 597 -37.00 35.16 -10.24
N ASP A 598 -38.06 35.83 -9.77
CA ASP A 598 -38.58 37.08 -10.37
C ASP A 598 -37.49 38.15 -10.48
N GLN A 599 -36.73 38.36 -9.40
CA GLN A 599 -35.65 39.34 -9.37
C GLN A 599 -34.49 38.97 -10.31
N VAL A 600 -34.13 37.68 -10.40
CA VAL A 600 -33.12 37.20 -11.37
C VAL A 600 -33.59 37.49 -12.79
N LEU A 601 -34.80 37.04 -13.13
CA LEU A 601 -35.36 37.15 -14.47
C LEU A 601 -35.59 38.59 -14.92
N SER A 602 -35.93 39.50 -14.02
CA SER A 602 -36.14 40.91 -14.35
C SER A 602 -34.92 41.61 -14.97
N ARG A 603 -33.74 40.99 -14.89
CA ARG A 603 -32.47 41.53 -15.41
C ARG A 603 -31.66 40.52 -16.23
N LEU A 604 -32.08 39.27 -16.30
CA LEU A 604 -31.40 38.22 -17.08
C LEU A 604 -31.97 38.21 -18.50
N ASN A 605 -31.10 38.15 -19.51
CA ASN A 605 -31.54 38.03 -20.91
C ASN A 605 -32.02 36.59 -21.18
N MET A 606 -33.33 36.39 -21.20
CA MET A 606 -33.91 35.07 -21.34
C MET A 606 -33.85 34.52 -22.76
N ALA A 607 -33.63 35.38 -23.76
CA ALA A 607 -33.34 34.91 -25.11
C ALA A 607 -31.98 34.20 -25.15
N THR A 608 -30.96 34.73 -24.45
CA THR A 608 -29.65 34.07 -24.33
C THR A 608 -29.73 32.77 -23.52
N VAL A 609 -30.45 32.76 -22.40
CA VAL A 609 -30.64 31.51 -21.63
C VAL A 609 -31.33 30.44 -22.50
N ALA A 610 -32.34 30.84 -23.27
CA ALA A 610 -33.06 29.92 -24.16
C ALA A 610 -32.22 29.48 -25.37
N SER A 611 -31.25 30.28 -25.83
CA SER A 611 -30.36 29.88 -26.92
C SER A 611 -29.40 28.79 -26.47
N GLU A 612 -28.83 28.96 -25.27
CA GLU A 612 -27.85 28.04 -24.71
C GLU A 612 -28.47 26.71 -24.24
N LEU A 613 -29.64 26.69 -23.59
CA LEU A 613 -30.22 25.43 -23.06
C LEU A 613 -30.70 24.44 -24.15
N GLU A 614 -29.84 23.52 -24.58
CA GLU A 614 -30.09 22.53 -25.64
C GLU A 614 -31.10 21.45 -25.22
N ASN A 615 -31.11 21.09 -23.94
CA ASN A 615 -32.05 20.12 -23.40
C ASN A 615 -33.49 20.64 -23.44
N THR A 616 -34.31 20.09 -24.34
CA THR A 616 -35.72 20.48 -24.55
C THR A 616 -36.57 20.33 -23.29
N GLN A 617 -36.28 19.35 -22.44
CA GLN A 617 -37.03 19.11 -21.20
C GLN A 617 -36.71 20.17 -20.14
N GLU A 618 -35.43 20.53 -20.00
CA GLU A 618 -34.99 21.59 -19.07
C GLU A 618 -35.50 22.96 -19.53
N LEU A 619 -35.35 23.29 -20.82
CA LEU A 619 -35.89 24.53 -21.39
C LEU A 619 -37.43 24.58 -21.33
N GLY A 620 -38.11 23.45 -21.55
CA GLY A 620 -39.56 23.33 -21.38
C GLY A 620 -40.01 23.55 -19.93
N SER A 621 -39.28 22.99 -18.96
CA SER A 621 -39.54 23.18 -17.54
C SER A 621 -39.29 24.64 -17.11
N LEU A 622 -38.19 25.25 -17.57
CA LEU A 622 -37.89 26.65 -17.33
C LEU A 622 -38.98 27.55 -17.94
N THR A 623 -39.42 27.27 -19.17
CA THR A 623 -40.49 28.01 -19.84
C THR A 623 -41.81 27.91 -19.05
N ALA A 624 -42.14 26.74 -18.47
CA ALA A 624 -43.28 26.60 -17.57
C ALA A 624 -43.17 27.53 -16.36
N TRP A 625 -41.98 27.61 -15.74
CA TRP A 625 -41.77 28.47 -14.57
C TRP A 625 -41.83 29.95 -14.92
N VAL A 626 -41.28 30.37 -16.06
CA VAL A 626 -41.41 31.77 -16.51
C VAL A 626 -42.87 32.12 -16.79
N ALA A 627 -43.64 31.22 -17.42
CA ALA A 627 -45.07 31.42 -17.62
C ALA A 627 -45.83 31.48 -16.28
N GLU A 628 -45.53 30.58 -15.34
CA GLU A 628 -46.11 30.59 -14.00
C GLU A 628 -45.76 31.86 -13.21
N LEU A 629 -44.55 32.37 -13.36
CA LEU A 629 -44.16 33.65 -12.78
C LEU A 629 -44.97 34.79 -13.37
N GLY A 630 -45.15 34.84 -14.70
CA GLY A 630 -46.00 35.83 -15.37
C GLY A 630 -47.45 35.76 -14.87
N LEU A 631 -47.97 34.56 -14.66
CA LEU A 631 -49.29 34.35 -14.05
C LEU A 631 -49.38 34.87 -12.60
N ARG A 632 -48.26 34.91 -11.86
CA ARG A 632 -48.22 35.38 -10.46
C ARG A 632 -47.98 36.88 -10.34
N THR A 633 -47.19 37.45 -11.24
CA THR A 633 -46.65 38.83 -11.12
C THR A 633 -47.12 39.77 -12.22
N GLN A 634 -47.74 39.25 -13.27
CA GLN A 634 -48.04 39.96 -14.52
C GLN A 634 -46.78 40.46 -15.27
N HIS A 635 -45.59 39.93 -14.94
CA HIS A 635 -44.35 40.17 -15.68
C HIS A 635 -44.14 39.12 -16.77
N TRP A 636 -44.32 39.51 -18.02
CA TRP A 636 -44.32 38.59 -19.17
C TRP A 636 -43.10 38.72 -20.10
N SER A 637 -42.15 39.61 -19.80
CA SER A 637 -40.99 39.89 -20.68
C SER A 637 -40.11 38.66 -20.92
N GLY A 638 -39.77 37.91 -19.86
CA GLY A 638 -38.97 36.69 -20.00
C GLY A 638 -39.61 35.65 -20.91
N LEU A 639 -40.94 35.48 -20.84
CA LEU A 639 -41.66 34.56 -21.72
C LEU A 639 -41.64 35.05 -23.17
N ALA A 640 -41.82 36.36 -23.38
CA ALA A 640 -41.75 36.96 -24.70
C ALA A 640 -40.37 36.78 -25.36
N GLU A 641 -39.29 36.90 -24.59
CA GLU A 641 -37.91 36.68 -25.02
C GLU A 641 -37.64 35.21 -25.38
N ILE A 642 -38.07 34.25 -24.55
CA ILE A 642 -37.96 32.81 -24.86
C ILE A 642 -38.68 32.50 -26.18
N LEU A 643 -39.92 32.99 -26.36
CA LEU A 643 -40.67 32.75 -27.59
C LEU A 643 -39.97 33.35 -28.82
N THR A 644 -39.35 34.53 -28.69
CA THR A 644 -38.56 35.13 -29.78
C THR A 644 -37.37 34.25 -30.14
N GLN A 645 -36.70 33.67 -29.15
CA GLN A 645 -35.60 32.77 -29.41
C GLN A 645 -36.07 31.48 -30.10
N LEU A 646 -37.16 30.87 -29.64
CA LEU A 646 -37.76 29.68 -30.27
C LEU A 646 -38.21 29.93 -31.71
N GLU A 647 -38.68 31.15 -32.04
CA GLU A 647 -39.01 31.56 -33.42
C GLU A 647 -37.77 31.62 -34.32
N SER A 648 -36.60 31.95 -33.76
CA SER A 648 -35.34 32.04 -34.50
C SER A 648 -34.63 30.70 -34.71
N MET A 649 -34.98 29.67 -33.92
CA MET A 649 -34.38 28.35 -34.02
C MET A 649 -34.89 27.60 -35.26
N THR A 650 -33.98 27.25 -36.16
CA THR A 650 -34.29 26.51 -37.39
C THR A 650 -34.50 25.01 -37.18
N GLU A 651 -34.21 24.49 -35.98
CA GLU A 651 -34.37 23.06 -35.66
C GLU A 651 -35.84 22.73 -35.39
N PHE A 652 -36.47 22.11 -36.39
CA PHE A 652 -37.91 21.92 -36.53
C PHE A 652 -38.62 21.17 -35.37
N GLY A 653 -37.91 20.49 -34.47
CA GLY A 653 -38.50 19.75 -33.34
C GLY A 653 -38.43 20.45 -31.98
N ARG A 654 -37.53 21.42 -31.80
CA ARG A 654 -37.19 21.96 -30.47
C ARG A 654 -38.31 22.81 -29.86
N ALA A 655 -38.96 23.65 -30.66
CA ALA A 655 -40.02 24.55 -30.16
C ALA A 655 -41.29 23.81 -29.72
N ASP A 656 -41.70 22.76 -30.45
CA ASP A 656 -42.92 21.99 -30.15
C ASP A 656 -42.76 21.23 -28.83
N ASP A 657 -41.61 20.60 -28.60
CA ASP A 657 -41.35 19.84 -27.37
C ASP A 657 -41.19 20.74 -26.14
N VAL A 658 -40.50 21.87 -26.29
CA VAL A 658 -40.37 22.89 -25.24
C VAL A 658 -41.75 23.43 -24.84
N LEU A 659 -42.54 23.88 -25.81
CA LEU A 659 -43.88 24.43 -25.54
C LEU A 659 -44.85 23.36 -25.06
N GLY A 660 -44.82 22.17 -25.63
CA GLY A 660 -45.62 21.03 -25.19
C GLY A 660 -45.36 20.70 -23.72
N THR A 661 -44.09 20.61 -23.32
CA THR A 661 -43.68 20.40 -21.93
C THR A 661 -44.15 21.55 -21.04
N ALA A 662 -43.89 22.80 -21.46
CA ALA A 662 -44.21 23.98 -20.67
C ALA A 662 -45.72 24.15 -20.41
N LEU A 663 -46.50 23.97 -21.47
CA LEU A 663 -47.94 24.19 -21.46
C LEU A 663 -48.70 23.03 -20.86
N THR A 664 -48.19 21.80 -20.90
CA THR A 664 -48.81 20.69 -20.14
C THR A 664 -48.80 21.00 -18.64
N ALA A 665 -47.69 21.53 -18.12
CA ALA A 665 -47.60 21.95 -16.71
C ALA A 665 -48.59 23.09 -16.36
N ALA A 666 -48.78 24.06 -17.25
CA ALA A 666 -49.72 25.17 -17.06
C ALA A 666 -51.19 24.78 -17.29
N ALA A 667 -51.46 23.91 -18.27
CA ALA A 667 -52.77 23.36 -18.59
C ALA A 667 -53.33 22.54 -17.42
N VAL A 668 -52.48 21.74 -16.76
CA VAL A 668 -52.82 21.02 -15.52
C VAL A 668 -53.34 21.97 -14.44
N LYS A 669 -52.90 23.23 -14.43
CA LYS A 669 -53.35 24.24 -13.47
C LYS A 669 -54.57 25.04 -13.92
N GLY A 670 -55.07 24.86 -15.14
CA GLY A 670 -56.28 25.53 -15.66
C GLY A 670 -56.14 27.03 -15.92
N ARG A 671 -54.91 27.58 -15.96
CA ARG A 671 -54.65 29.03 -16.01
C ARG A 671 -54.17 29.54 -17.37
N LEU A 672 -54.25 28.73 -18.41
CA LEU A 672 -53.78 29.13 -19.74
C LEU A 672 -54.49 30.38 -20.28
N GLY A 673 -55.76 30.61 -19.92
CA GLY A 673 -56.51 31.79 -20.35
C GLY A 673 -56.05 33.11 -19.74
N GLU A 674 -55.21 33.06 -18.71
CA GLU A 674 -54.64 34.25 -18.06
C GLU A 674 -53.34 34.74 -18.72
N ILE A 675 -52.72 33.93 -19.61
CA ILE A 675 -51.54 34.36 -20.40
C ILE A 675 -52.00 35.41 -21.43
N PRO A 676 -51.31 36.55 -21.63
CA PRO A 676 -51.74 37.58 -22.57
C PRO A 676 -52.00 37.04 -23.99
N ASP A 677 -53.08 37.50 -24.62
CA ASP A 677 -53.55 37.02 -25.93
C ASP A 677 -52.46 37.01 -27.00
N HIS A 678 -51.62 38.06 -27.05
CA HIS A 678 -50.53 38.16 -28.01
C HIS A 678 -49.44 37.09 -27.81
N LEU A 679 -49.16 36.67 -26.56
CA LEU A 679 -48.21 35.60 -26.27
C LEU A 679 -48.84 34.22 -26.51
N ARG A 680 -50.12 34.02 -26.14
CA ARG A 680 -50.85 32.79 -26.48
C ARG A 680 -50.88 32.59 -27.98
N LYS A 681 -51.14 33.65 -28.76
CA LYS A 681 -51.11 33.60 -30.22
C LYS A 681 -49.73 33.18 -30.74
N ARG A 682 -48.64 33.76 -30.25
CA ARG A 682 -47.28 33.35 -30.63
C ARG A 682 -46.99 31.88 -30.33
N MET A 683 -47.41 31.39 -29.16
CA MET A 683 -47.30 29.96 -28.81
C MET A 683 -48.10 29.07 -29.76
N ILE A 684 -49.33 29.48 -30.11
CA ILE A 684 -50.15 28.78 -31.10
C ILE A 684 -49.44 28.78 -32.46
N ASP A 685 -48.95 29.94 -32.93
CA ASP A 685 -48.31 30.07 -34.24
C ASP A 685 -47.04 29.20 -34.33
N LEU A 686 -46.23 29.15 -33.27
CA LEU A 686 -45.05 28.29 -33.17
C LEU A 686 -45.40 26.79 -33.26
N MET A 687 -46.47 26.36 -32.56
CA MET A 687 -46.91 24.95 -32.55
C MET A 687 -47.78 24.57 -33.74
N ASP A 688 -48.47 25.52 -34.39
CA ASP A 688 -49.41 25.27 -35.49
C ASP A 688 -48.73 25.26 -36.87
N ASP A 689 -47.44 25.57 -36.93
CA ASP A 689 -46.63 25.46 -38.14
C ASP A 689 -46.77 24.04 -38.73
N ARG A 690 -47.28 23.96 -39.96
CA ARG A 690 -47.78 22.73 -40.60
C ARG A 690 -46.67 21.85 -41.17
N THR A 691 -45.42 22.28 -41.04
CA THR A 691 -44.25 21.59 -41.57
C THR A 691 -43.53 20.73 -40.52
N ARG A 692 -44.03 20.69 -39.27
CA ARG A 692 -43.32 20.09 -38.12
C ARG A 692 -43.96 18.79 -37.63
N TRP A 693 -43.11 17.87 -37.16
CA TRP A 693 -43.53 16.69 -36.40
C TRP A 693 -43.79 17.10 -34.96
N ARG A 694 -44.98 16.79 -34.43
CA ARG A 694 -45.42 17.21 -33.09
C ARG A 694 -45.38 16.06 -32.10
N SER A 695 -44.86 16.31 -30.90
CA SER A 695 -45.06 15.41 -29.77
C SER A 695 -46.52 15.42 -29.30
N GLU A 696 -46.93 14.36 -28.59
CA GLU A 696 -48.27 14.27 -28.02
C GLU A 696 -48.54 15.43 -27.04
N ALA A 697 -47.54 15.82 -26.25
CA ALA A 697 -47.62 16.96 -25.34
C ALA A 697 -47.90 18.27 -26.10
N ALA A 698 -47.24 18.50 -27.24
CA ALA A 698 -47.49 19.66 -28.08
C ALA A 698 -48.90 19.67 -28.67
N LEU A 699 -49.43 18.53 -29.11
CA LEU A 699 -50.81 18.41 -29.60
C LEU A 699 -51.85 18.71 -28.51
N GLN A 700 -51.65 18.18 -27.30
CA GLN A 700 -52.52 18.44 -26.16
C GLN A 700 -52.47 19.92 -25.75
N ALA A 701 -51.28 20.50 -25.67
CA ALA A 701 -51.07 21.92 -25.37
C ALA A 701 -51.74 22.84 -26.40
N LEU A 702 -51.57 22.56 -27.70
CA LEU A 702 -52.18 23.32 -28.78
C LEU A 702 -53.70 23.25 -28.74
N ALA A 703 -54.27 22.06 -28.48
CA ALA A 703 -55.71 21.89 -28.33
C ALA A 703 -56.24 22.69 -27.12
N ALA A 704 -55.53 22.67 -26.00
CA ALA A 704 -55.89 23.44 -24.81
C ALA A 704 -55.86 24.95 -25.08
N LEU A 705 -54.83 25.46 -25.75
CA LEU A 705 -54.75 26.88 -26.13
C LEU A 705 -55.85 27.31 -27.10
N LYS A 706 -56.18 26.49 -28.11
CA LYS A 706 -57.22 26.78 -29.11
C LYS A 706 -58.65 26.80 -28.53
N ASN A 707 -58.87 26.15 -27.39
CA ASN A 707 -60.18 26.09 -26.74
C ASN A 707 -60.47 27.29 -25.81
N ILE A 708 -59.49 28.17 -25.60
CA ILE A 708 -59.65 29.39 -24.80
C ILE A 708 -60.28 30.47 -25.69
N LYS A 709 -61.49 30.90 -25.32
CA LYS A 709 -62.27 31.90 -26.06
C LYS A 709 -61.78 33.33 -25.87
#